data_AF-A0A6I8N263-F1
#
_entry.id   AF-A0A6I8N263-F1
#
_cell.length_a   1.000
_cell.length_b   1.000
_cell.length_c   1.000
_cell.angle_alpha   90.00
_cell.angle_beta   90.00
_cell.angle_gamma   90.00
#
_symmetry.space_group_name_H-M   'P 1'
#
loop_
_entity.id
_entity.type
_entity.pdbx_description
1 polymer ?
#
loop_
_entity_poly.entity_id
_entity_poly.type
_entity_poly.pdbx_seq_one_letter_code
_entity_poly.pdbx_strand_id
1 'polypeptide(L)'
;MAAPGAAPTHATKGPPNPGEEQEETIIQGQISKFFSSPKFISNPILTSDSSVSSLELIHKTSRYPLGIIFILVSEFAERFAFHGTKAVLTLYFMYFLKWNEKTSTAVYHAFSGLCYFISILGAIIADSWLGRYNTIASFHGVYLLGQMLLILSAVPLEGGQVIHTFLAVLSLFLLALGAGTIKPCVLAFIGDQFHEHQRKERRRVFSAAYLVVNFAALLSMYVTPTLREDITCFGSDCYMLAFGLPGLFVLVALFVFSFGIELYNKRPLQKNFLLEVCKCIEFALSNRLRNRSSQIPKRNHWLDWAAEKYPKQLIVEVKALTRMLFLLTPLPMFWALFNQQGSRWTLQATRMDGNMGLFVIKPDQVQMLNAFLMLILIPTFELGIYPLIKACRIKLTPIRKMVVGMILAALAFAVAAVVEIKVNQTSRVRLGPRESLLQVLNLVDGKTRVTLQSYQDPLLFPEPIAPFQDPSPYSLLRLGSEHQRLGFLLQAHGTAIHVDHDIRGRKWYSLIIHEDSDSNSDSVASTLVEDADVQPPRGMAAVRFFNTLDEDVNISLGQGDALWVPRNFGVSAYRIMEKRKQYIVECQTQSKTFTLPLGTLTFGTMYTIFIMKSSEKGLWAWKTSPILSSTVSILWQVPQYVLITAAEVMFSVTSFEFLYAEAPASMKSVLQAAWLLTVAFGNLIVLVVAELDLLVQWAEFLLFACLLLGVCIVFSIMGYYYVPWTKAQQMVREEQKQQRQKEKQQRRERWEQQRQQEQQRQQEQQRQQEQEWQEKQEQLEQKQEQQERDGEWEGEEPTPAQDGGEGNLDMEKQ
;
A
#
# COMPACT_ATOMS: atom_id res chain seq x y z
N MET A 1 -22.65 29.93 -58.54
CA MET A 1 -21.66 30.99 -58.24
C MET A 1 -20.77 30.45 -57.12
N ALA A 2 -19.70 29.67 -57.34
CA ALA A 2 -18.48 29.87 -58.13
C ALA A 2 -17.58 31.04 -57.66
N ALA A 3 -16.65 30.69 -56.74
CA ALA A 3 -15.29 31.25 -56.46
C ALA A 3 -15.15 32.69 -55.88
N PRO A 4 -13.97 33.11 -55.35
CA PRO A 4 -12.67 32.42 -55.06
C PRO A 4 -12.25 32.60 -53.56
N GLY A 5 -11.24 31.97 -52.94
CA GLY A 5 -9.85 31.64 -53.33
C GLY A 5 -8.88 32.51 -52.51
N ALA A 6 -8.28 31.97 -51.44
CA ALA A 6 -7.12 32.57 -50.76
C ALA A 6 -6.20 31.48 -50.21
N ALA A 7 -4.94 31.55 -50.62
CA ALA A 7 -3.87 30.58 -50.39
C ALA A 7 -3.37 30.54 -48.93
N PRO A 8 -2.84 29.40 -48.43
CA PRO A 8 -2.06 29.38 -47.21
C PRO A 8 -0.57 29.57 -47.50
N THR A 9 0.03 30.51 -46.78
CA THR A 9 1.48 30.75 -46.67
C THR A 9 2.22 29.51 -46.19
N HIS A 10 3.24 29.10 -46.95
CA HIS A 10 4.21 28.08 -46.57
C HIS A 10 5.04 28.55 -45.35
N ALA A 11 4.79 27.97 -44.18
CA ALA A 11 5.76 27.90 -43.10
C ALA A 11 6.48 26.54 -43.21
N THR A 12 7.79 26.59 -43.38
CA THR A 12 8.71 25.44 -43.47
C THR A 12 8.62 24.58 -42.21
N LYS A 13 7.94 23.43 -42.30
CA LYS A 13 8.04 22.34 -41.32
C LYS A 13 9.43 21.71 -41.44
N GLY A 14 10.25 21.81 -40.39
CA GLY A 14 11.37 20.90 -40.20
C GLY A 14 10.87 19.45 -40.07
N PRO A 15 11.70 18.44 -40.38
CA PRO A 15 11.27 17.04 -40.35
C PRO A 15 10.93 16.64 -38.90
N PRO A 16 9.88 15.84 -38.67
CA PRO A 16 9.58 15.34 -37.33
C PRO A 16 10.66 14.33 -36.91
N ASN A 17 11.08 14.40 -35.64
CA ASN A 17 11.95 13.41 -35.01
C ASN A 17 11.29 12.01 -35.08
N PRO A 18 11.92 10.97 -35.67
CA PRO A 18 11.28 9.66 -35.80
C PRO A 18 11.28 8.81 -34.50
N GLY A 19 11.70 9.36 -33.36
CA GLY A 19 12.04 8.57 -32.17
C GLY A 19 11.02 8.57 -31.02
N GLU A 20 10.14 9.56 -30.92
CA GLU A 20 9.30 9.75 -29.71
C GLU A 20 7.81 9.42 -29.92
N GLU A 21 7.27 9.54 -31.13
CA GLU A 21 5.87 9.14 -31.42
C GLU A 21 5.70 7.62 -31.60
N GLN A 22 6.77 6.87 -31.91
CA GLN A 22 6.69 5.41 -32.07
C GLN A 22 6.65 4.66 -30.73
N GLU A 23 7.33 5.12 -29.68
CA GLU A 23 7.33 4.40 -28.39
C GLU A 23 6.03 4.57 -27.58
N GLU A 24 5.42 5.76 -27.57
CA GLU A 24 4.13 6.01 -26.89
C GLU A 24 2.95 5.30 -27.60
N THR A 25 2.95 5.24 -28.94
CA THR A 25 1.88 4.58 -29.72
C THR A 25 1.93 3.05 -29.62
N ILE A 26 3.11 2.46 -29.38
CA ILE A 26 3.28 1.00 -29.25
C ILE A 26 2.80 0.48 -27.89
N ILE A 27 2.96 1.25 -26.80
CA ILE A 27 2.48 0.87 -25.47
C ILE A 27 0.95 0.94 -25.39
N GLN A 28 0.35 2.04 -25.84
CA GLN A 28 -1.09 2.22 -25.85
C GLN A 28 -1.81 1.32 -26.87
N GLY A 29 -1.17 1.01 -28.01
CA GLY A 29 -1.72 0.11 -29.03
C GLY A 29 -1.70 -1.39 -28.68
N GLN A 30 -0.90 -1.83 -27.69
CA GLN A 30 -0.78 -3.26 -27.34
C GLN A 30 -1.77 -3.70 -26.23
N ILE A 31 -2.25 -2.80 -25.37
CA ILE A 31 -3.32 -3.08 -24.39
C ILE A 31 -4.66 -3.25 -25.12
N SER A 32 -4.91 -2.45 -26.16
CA SER A 32 -6.07 -2.58 -27.06
C SER A 32 -6.08 -3.91 -27.83
N LYS A 33 -4.92 -4.40 -28.31
CA LYS A 33 -4.82 -5.70 -29.03
C LYS A 33 -4.94 -6.93 -28.11
N PHE A 34 -4.90 -6.76 -26.79
CA PHE A 34 -4.99 -7.85 -25.81
C PHE A 34 -6.43 -8.35 -25.60
N PHE A 35 -7.44 -7.48 -25.76
CA PHE A 35 -8.85 -7.81 -25.54
C PHE A 35 -9.58 -8.41 -26.77
N SER A 36 -8.88 -8.62 -27.90
CA SER A 36 -9.51 -8.93 -29.18
C SER A 36 -8.95 -10.17 -29.89
N SER A 37 -8.49 -11.21 -29.19
CA SER A 37 -7.98 -12.43 -29.86
C SER A 37 -8.43 -13.73 -29.18
N PRO A 38 -9.38 -14.48 -29.78
CA PRO A 38 -9.68 -15.86 -29.39
C PRO A 38 -8.83 -16.82 -30.24
N LYS A 39 -8.08 -17.74 -29.61
CA LYS A 39 -7.71 -19.07 -30.14
C LYS A 39 -6.68 -19.76 -29.22
N PHE A 40 -7.14 -20.69 -28.41
CA PHE A 40 -6.30 -21.67 -27.72
C PHE A 40 -7.10 -22.96 -27.47
N ILE A 41 -7.38 -23.76 -28.52
CA ILE A 41 -7.82 -25.17 -28.38
C ILE A 41 -7.30 -25.99 -29.58
N SER A 42 -6.87 -27.23 -29.30
CA SER A 42 -6.42 -28.36 -30.16
C SER A 42 -4.89 -28.50 -30.36
N ASN A 43 -4.23 -29.64 -30.14
CA ASN A 43 -4.62 -31.01 -29.75
C ASN A 43 -3.38 -31.82 -29.23
N PRO A 44 -3.55 -33.05 -28.72
CA PRO A 44 -2.59 -33.78 -27.85
C PRO A 44 -1.75 -34.86 -28.59
N ILE A 45 -0.78 -35.50 -27.90
CA ILE A 45 -0.52 -36.97 -27.87
C ILE A 45 0.59 -37.28 -26.84
N LEU A 46 0.33 -38.29 -26.01
CA LEU A 46 1.22 -38.93 -25.02
C LEU A 46 1.96 -40.11 -25.66
N THR A 47 3.22 -40.37 -25.26
CA THR A 47 3.73 -41.72 -24.91
C THR A 47 4.90 -41.61 -23.92
N SER A 48 5.01 -42.64 -23.07
CA SER A 48 5.82 -42.77 -21.86
C SER A 48 7.30 -43.08 -22.11
N ASP A 49 8.18 -42.54 -21.25
CA ASP A 49 9.65 -42.78 -21.06
C ASP A 49 10.62 -41.63 -21.37
N SER A 50 10.16 -40.39 -21.53
CA SER A 50 10.98 -39.27 -22.02
C SER A 50 10.96 -37.98 -21.18
N SER A 51 10.71 -38.03 -19.87
CA SER A 51 10.44 -36.80 -19.08
C SER A 51 11.58 -35.77 -19.10
N VAL A 52 12.85 -36.21 -19.07
CA VAL A 52 14.01 -35.28 -19.05
C VAL A 52 14.34 -34.74 -20.46
N SER A 53 14.28 -35.60 -21.48
CA SER A 53 14.61 -35.22 -22.87
C SER A 53 13.54 -34.31 -23.52
N SER A 54 12.27 -34.48 -23.12
CA SER A 54 11.15 -33.67 -23.61
C SER A 54 11.19 -32.23 -23.06
N LEU A 55 11.65 -32.05 -21.82
CA LEU A 55 11.77 -30.72 -21.19
C LEU A 55 12.88 -29.88 -21.85
N GLU A 56 14.00 -30.48 -22.21
CA GLU A 56 15.06 -29.80 -22.99
C GLU A 56 14.58 -29.46 -24.42
N LEU A 57 13.85 -30.36 -25.08
CA LEU A 57 13.34 -30.11 -26.43
C LEU A 57 12.30 -28.99 -26.44
N ILE A 58 11.42 -28.94 -25.43
CA ILE A 58 10.46 -27.84 -25.20
C ILE A 58 11.19 -26.55 -24.85
N HIS A 59 12.27 -26.59 -24.07
CA HIS A 59 13.08 -25.42 -23.75
C HIS A 59 13.69 -24.79 -25.01
N LYS A 60 14.14 -25.62 -25.95
CA LYS A 60 14.76 -25.19 -27.21
C LYS A 60 13.76 -24.63 -28.23
N THR A 61 12.47 -24.99 -28.13
CA THR A 61 11.40 -24.56 -29.03
C THR A 61 10.48 -23.47 -28.44
N SER A 62 10.46 -23.29 -27.13
CA SER A 62 9.65 -22.26 -26.46
C SER A 62 10.25 -20.87 -26.61
N ARG A 63 9.41 -19.88 -26.95
CA ARG A 63 9.78 -18.44 -26.94
C ARG A 63 10.05 -17.88 -25.54
N TYR A 64 9.68 -18.62 -24.49
CA TYR A 64 9.82 -18.20 -23.09
C TYR A 64 10.67 -19.21 -22.29
N PRO A 65 11.57 -18.73 -21.41
CA PRO A 65 12.30 -19.59 -20.47
C PRO A 65 11.34 -20.38 -19.57
N LEU A 66 11.47 -21.71 -19.54
CA LEU A 66 10.59 -22.59 -18.75
C LEU A 66 10.67 -22.33 -17.24
N GLY A 67 11.83 -21.89 -16.74
CA GLY A 67 12.02 -21.53 -15.33
C GLY A 67 11.04 -20.47 -14.82
N ILE A 68 10.49 -19.62 -15.70
CA ILE A 68 9.56 -18.55 -15.32
C ILE A 68 8.29 -19.08 -14.67
N ILE A 69 7.79 -20.24 -15.11
CA ILE A 69 6.54 -20.80 -14.57
C ILE A 69 6.70 -21.08 -13.07
N PHE A 70 7.84 -21.66 -12.67
CA PHE A 70 8.14 -21.92 -11.26
C PHE A 70 8.22 -20.63 -10.44
N ILE A 71 8.83 -19.58 -11.00
CA ILE A 71 8.92 -18.27 -10.32
C ILE A 71 7.53 -17.64 -10.18
N LEU A 72 6.68 -17.69 -11.20
CA LEU A 72 5.32 -17.14 -11.15
C LEU A 72 4.40 -17.88 -10.18
N VAL A 73 4.49 -19.22 -10.13
CA VAL A 73 3.71 -20.02 -9.16
C VAL A 73 4.21 -19.77 -7.73
N SER A 74 5.52 -19.66 -7.54
CA SER A 74 6.10 -19.28 -6.24
C SER A 74 5.65 -17.87 -5.83
N GLU A 75 5.65 -16.90 -6.74
CA GLU A 75 5.16 -15.53 -6.49
C GLU A 75 3.67 -15.52 -6.16
N PHE A 76 2.83 -16.31 -6.86
CA PHE A 76 1.42 -16.47 -6.51
C PHE A 76 1.25 -16.94 -5.07
N ALA A 77 1.99 -17.99 -4.70
CA ALA A 77 1.88 -18.64 -3.39
C ALA A 77 2.39 -17.73 -2.26
N GLU A 78 3.51 -17.05 -2.45
CA GLU A 78 4.01 -16.06 -1.47
C GLU A 78 3.02 -14.90 -1.31
N ARG A 79 2.45 -14.38 -2.42
CA ARG A 79 1.51 -13.25 -2.37
C ARG A 79 0.20 -13.64 -1.70
N PHE A 80 -0.29 -14.84 -1.98
CA PHE A 80 -1.42 -15.42 -1.27
C PHE A 80 -1.15 -15.46 0.24
N ALA A 81 0.02 -15.97 0.64
CA ALA A 81 0.36 -16.10 2.05
C ALA A 81 0.50 -14.75 2.76
N PHE A 82 1.15 -13.77 2.11
CA PHE A 82 1.35 -12.43 2.65
C PHE A 82 0.02 -11.71 2.86
N HIS A 83 -0.83 -11.65 1.83
CA HIS A 83 -2.11 -10.94 1.91
C HIS A 83 -3.13 -11.65 2.80
N GLY A 84 -3.20 -12.98 2.75
CA GLY A 84 -4.09 -13.78 3.61
C GLY A 84 -3.75 -13.63 5.09
N THR A 85 -2.47 -13.74 5.45
CA THR A 85 -2.01 -13.54 6.85
C THR A 85 -2.31 -12.12 7.32
N LYS A 86 -1.99 -11.12 6.49
CA LYS A 86 -2.19 -9.70 6.83
C LYS A 86 -3.67 -9.34 7.00
N ALA A 87 -4.58 -9.95 6.23
CA ALA A 87 -6.01 -9.63 6.24
C ALA A 87 -6.66 -9.87 7.62
N VAL A 88 -6.33 -10.98 8.28
CA VAL A 88 -6.95 -11.40 9.55
C VAL A 88 -6.22 -10.87 10.79
N LEU A 89 -5.04 -10.27 10.62
CA LEU A 89 -4.10 -10.00 11.70
C LEU A 89 -4.63 -9.00 12.74
N THR A 90 -5.30 -7.94 12.31
CA THR A 90 -5.91 -6.95 13.20
C THR A 90 -6.97 -7.58 14.11
N LEU A 91 -7.79 -8.49 13.58
CA LEU A 91 -8.81 -9.20 14.38
C LEU A 91 -8.19 -10.26 15.28
N TYR A 92 -7.12 -10.93 14.84
CA TYR A 92 -6.34 -11.84 15.68
C TYR A 92 -5.82 -11.14 16.94
N PHE A 93 -5.22 -9.95 16.79
CA PHE A 93 -4.73 -9.16 17.93
C PHE A 93 -5.85 -8.81 18.91
N MET A 94 -7.01 -8.39 18.40
CA MET A 94 -8.13 -7.97 19.24
C MET A 94 -8.87 -9.14 19.90
N TYR A 95 -9.15 -10.20 19.15
CA TYR A 95 -10.06 -11.25 19.62
C TYR A 95 -9.35 -12.44 20.19
N PHE A 96 -8.15 -12.78 19.71
CA PHE A 96 -7.37 -13.89 20.26
C PHE A 96 -6.39 -13.39 21.34
N LEU A 97 -5.53 -12.42 21.02
CA LEU A 97 -4.57 -11.86 21.99
C LEU A 97 -5.20 -10.88 22.99
N LYS A 98 -6.46 -10.47 22.77
CA LYS A 98 -7.21 -9.53 23.63
C LYS A 98 -6.55 -8.17 23.80
N TRP A 99 -5.79 -7.73 22.80
CA TRP A 99 -5.25 -6.37 22.78
C TRP A 99 -6.33 -5.35 22.46
N ASN A 100 -6.14 -4.12 22.94
CA ASN A 100 -7.02 -3.02 22.58
C ASN A 100 -6.82 -2.61 21.10
N GLU A 101 -7.73 -1.80 20.56
CA GLU A 101 -7.67 -1.33 19.16
C GLU A 101 -6.40 -0.57 18.82
N LYS A 102 -5.84 0.18 19.77
CA LYS A 102 -4.67 1.04 19.58
C LYS A 102 -3.43 0.21 19.40
N THR A 103 -3.15 -0.68 20.36
CA THR A 103 -2.03 -1.64 20.31
C THR A 103 -2.13 -2.53 19.08
N SER A 104 -3.35 -3.00 18.73
CA SER A 104 -3.56 -3.82 17.54
C SER A 104 -3.22 -3.04 16.26
N THR A 105 -3.64 -1.77 16.16
CA THR A 105 -3.33 -0.89 15.03
C THR A 105 -1.83 -0.58 14.96
N ALA A 106 -1.21 -0.24 16.09
CA ALA A 106 0.21 0.09 16.18
C ALA A 106 1.09 -1.10 15.75
N VAL A 107 0.82 -2.30 16.28
CA VAL A 107 1.59 -3.51 15.93
C VAL A 107 1.37 -3.92 14.48
N TYR A 108 0.15 -3.80 13.93
CA TYR A 108 -0.12 -4.04 12.52
C TYR A 108 0.75 -3.14 11.61
N HIS A 109 0.80 -1.84 11.93
CA HIS A 109 1.60 -0.89 11.17
C HIS A 109 3.10 -1.03 11.43
N ALA A 110 3.53 -1.43 12.63
CA ALA A 110 4.91 -1.77 12.92
C ALA A 110 5.37 -2.94 12.03
N PHE A 111 4.59 -4.03 11.99
CA PHE A 111 4.85 -5.19 11.14
C PHE A 111 4.89 -4.80 9.66
N SER A 112 3.86 -4.11 9.16
CA SER A 112 3.77 -3.70 7.76
C SER A 112 4.92 -2.75 7.38
N GLY A 113 5.24 -1.78 8.24
CA GLY A 113 6.36 -0.86 8.04
C GLY A 113 7.71 -1.57 8.02
N LEU A 114 7.91 -2.52 8.93
CA LEU A 114 9.14 -3.30 9.04
C LEU A 114 9.37 -4.17 7.79
N CYS A 115 8.32 -4.81 7.24
CA CYS A 115 8.41 -5.55 5.98
C CYS A 115 9.01 -4.69 4.84
N TYR A 116 8.50 -3.47 4.65
CA TYR A 116 8.95 -2.59 3.58
C TYR A 116 10.32 -1.95 3.87
N PHE A 117 10.66 -1.72 5.13
CA PHE A 117 11.98 -1.25 5.54
C PHE A 117 13.06 -2.30 5.27
N ILE A 118 12.81 -3.56 5.65
CA ILE A 118 13.74 -4.68 5.46
C ILE A 118 13.99 -4.96 3.97
N SER A 119 13.06 -4.63 3.06
CA SER A 119 13.29 -4.79 1.62
C SER A 119 14.54 -4.10 1.09
N ILE A 120 15.00 -3.01 1.72
CA ILE A 120 16.28 -2.40 1.33
C ILE A 120 17.45 -3.32 1.68
N LEU A 121 17.44 -3.87 2.90
CA LEU A 121 18.46 -4.82 3.36
C LEU A 121 18.45 -6.08 2.51
N GLY A 122 17.25 -6.58 2.16
CA GLY A 122 17.10 -7.74 1.29
C GLY A 122 17.71 -7.57 -0.10
N ALA A 123 17.50 -6.40 -0.72
CA ALA A 123 18.13 -6.07 -1.99
C ALA A 123 19.67 -6.02 -1.88
N ILE A 124 20.19 -5.41 -0.81
CA ILE A 124 21.64 -5.36 -0.55
C ILE A 124 22.20 -6.77 -0.36
N ILE A 125 21.55 -7.62 0.46
CA ILE A 125 21.99 -9.00 0.70
C ILE A 125 22.03 -9.80 -0.61
N ALA A 126 21.01 -9.64 -1.46
CA ALA A 126 20.90 -10.34 -2.74
C ALA A 126 21.97 -9.91 -3.75
N ASP A 127 22.26 -8.62 -3.86
CA ASP A 127 23.24 -8.13 -4.81
C ASP A 127 24.69 -8.27 -4.28
N SER A 128 24.91 -8.17 -2.97
CA SER A 128 26.26 -8.14 -2.34
C SER A 128 26.86 -9.50 -1.99
N TRP A 129 26.05 -10.37 -1.39
CA TRP A 129 26.54 -11.48 -0.57
C TRP A 129 26.06 -12.83 -1.06
N LEU A 130 24.74 -13.05 -1.07
CA LEU A 130 24.17 -14.37 -1.28
C LEU A 130 23.84 -14.65 -2.76
N GLY A 131 23.60 -13.62 -3.57
CA GLY A 131 22.98 -13.76 -4.87
C GLY A 131 21.45 -13.87 -4.77
N ARG A 132 20.74 -13.51 -5.84
CA ARG A 132 19.26 -13.42 -5.85
C ARG A 132 18.58 -14.77 -5.56
N TYR A 133 19.04 -15.85 -6.20
CA TYR A 133 18.46 -17.19 -6.00
C TYR A 133 18.59 -17.65 -4.54
N ASN A 134 19.80 -17.63 -3.97
CA ASN A 134 20.02 -18.09 -2.59
C ASN A 134 19.29 -17.19 -1.59
N THR A 135 19.23 -15.88 -1.83
CA THR A 135 18.46 -14.97 -0.98
C THR A 135 16.98 -15.32 -0.96
N ILE A 136 16.37 -15.53 -2.13
CA ILE A 136 14.96 -15.91 -2.23
C ILE A 136 14.72 -17.27 -1.56
N ALA A 137 15.55 -18.28 -1.82
CA ALA A 137 15.39 -19.61 -1.26
C ALA A 137 15.56 -19.64 0.28
N SER A 138 16.64 -19.06 0.81
CA SER A 138 16.92 -19.05 2.25
C SER A 138 15.87 -18.25 3.03
N PHE A 139 15.43 -17.10 2.52
CA PHE A 139 14.44 -16.28 3.22
C PHE A 139 13.01 -16.79 3.09
N HIS A 140 12.69 -17.62 2.09
CA HIS A 140 11.46 -18.42 2.13
C HIS A 140 11.46 -19.41 3.30
N GLY A 141 12.62 -19.98 3.65
CA GLY A 141 12.77 -20.80 4.87
C GLY A 141 12.52 -20.01 6.15
N VAL A 142 13.07 -18.78 6.25
CA VAL A 142 12.80 -17.87 7.39
C VAL A 142 11.33 -17.47 7.45
N TYR A 143 10.71 -17.19 6.30
CA TYR A 143 9.27 -16.92 6.21
C TYR A 143 8.47 -18.12 6.73
N LEU A 144 8.78 -19.33 6.26
CA LEU A 144 8.10 -20.55 6.69
C LEU A 144 8.20 -20.75 8.21
N LEU A 145 9.38 -20.54 8.80
CA LEU A 145 9.55 -20.60 10.26
C LEU A 145 8.68 -19.56 10.98
N GLY A 146 8.66 -18.31 10.50
CA GLY A 146 7.77 -17.28 11.03
C GLY A 146 6.30 -17.70 10.97
N GLN A 147 5.86 -18.30 9.86
CA GLN A 147 4.48 -18.74 9.72
C GLN A 147 4.14 -19.92 10.64
N MET A 148 5.06 -20.86 10.86
CA MET A 148 4.90 -21.94 11.82
C MET A 148 4.75 -21.42 13.26
N LEU A 149 5.56 -20.43 13.65
CA LEU A 149 5.43 -19.80 14.97
C LEU A 149 4.12 -19.02 15.10
N LEU A 150 3.64 -18.38 14.04
CA LEU A 150 2.34 -17.69 14.04
C LEU A 150 1.19 -18.68 14.21
N ILE A 151 1.23 -19.84 13.53
CA ILE A 151 0.24 -20.91 13.73
C ILE A 151 0.27 -21.40 15.17
N LEU A 152 1.47 -21.66 15.72
CA LEU A 152 1.65 -22.09 17.09
C LEU A 152 1.12 -21.06 18.10
N SER A 153 1.27 -19.76 17.82
CA SER A 153 0.72 -18.68 18.66
C SER A 153 -0.82 -18.66 18.70
N ALA A 154 -1.49 -19.27 17.72
CA ALA A 154 -2.94 -19.36 17.61
C ALA A 154 -3.54 -20.68 18.15
N VAL A 155 -2.71 -21.59 18.68
CA VAL A 155 -3.13 -22.81 19.39
C VAL A 155 -3.16 -22.51 20.89
N PRO A 156 -4.20 -22.87 21.66
CA PRO A 156 -4.25 -22.65 23.11
C PRO A 156 -3.20 -23.51 23.85
N LEU A 157 -2.03 -22.92 24.13
CA LEU A 157 -0.91 -23.57 24.80
C LEU A 157 -0.96 -23.34 26.31
N GLU A 158 -0.46 -24.29 27.09
CA GLU A 158 -0.28 -24.14 28.53
C GLU A 158 0.81 -23.08 28.82
N GLY A 159 0.41 -21.99 29.47
CA GLY A 159 1.29 -20.84 29.78
C GLY A 159 0.67 -19.46 29.56
N GLY A 160 -0.58 -19.40 29.11
CA GLY A 160 -1.41 -18.20 29.12
C GLY A 160 -1.04 -17.14 28.08
N GLN A 161 -1.66 -15.96 28.17
CA GLN A 161 -1.57 -14.90 27.15
C GLN A 161 -0.15 -14.40 26.87
N VAL A 162 0.77 -14.52 27.83
CA VAL A 162 2.16 -14.07 27.67
C VAL A 162 2.89 -14.88 26.60
N ILE A 163 2.73 -16.21 26.61
CA ILE A 163 3.39 -17.08 25.62
C ILE A 163 2.82 -16.83 24.22
N HIS A 164 1.50 -16.71 24.08
CA HIS A 164 0.86 -16.38 22.80
C HIS A 164 1.37 -15.05 22.25
N THR A 165 1.46 -14.03 23.11
CA THR A 165 1.98 -12.71 22.74
C THR A 165 3.43 -12.78 22.29
N PHE A 166 4.30 -13.46 23.05
CA PHE A 166 5.71 -13.60 22.69
C PHE A 166 5.90 -14.32 21.35
N LEU A 167 5.23 -15.47 21.18
CA LEU A 167 5.27 -16.23 19.92
C LEU A 167 4.73 -15.40 18.75
N ALA A 168 3.63 -14.67 18.93
CA ALA A 168 3.07 -13.81 17.91
C ALA A 168 4.04 -12.69 17.51
N VAL A 169 4.63 -11.95 18.45
CA VAL A 169 5.58 -10.87 18.13
C VAL A 169 6.85 -11.41 17.47
N LEU A 170 7.40 -12.52 17.97
CA LEU A 170 8.56 -13.18 17.36
C LEU A 170 8.23 -13.65 15.94
N SER A 171 7.04 -14.22 15.73
CA SER A 171 6.59 -14.65 14.41
C SER A 171 6.48 -13.48 13.44
N LEU A 172 5.89 -12.35 13.84
CA LEU A 172 5.75 -11.15 13.00
C LEU A 172 7.11 -10.58 12.60
N PHE A 173 8.10 -10.61 13.49
CA PHE A 173 9.46 -10.20 13.16
C PHE A 173 10.09 -11.10 12.09
N LEU A 174 9.99 -12.43 12.23
CA LEU A 174 10.49 -13.38 11.23
C LEU A 174 9.75 -13.29 9.90
N LEU A 175 8.43 -13.08 9.94
CA LEU A 175 7.61 -12.84 8.75
C LEU A 175 8.05 -11.55 8.03
N ALA A 176 8.33 -10.48 8.78
CA ALA A 176 8.85 -9.25 8.21
C ALA A 176 10.24 -9.42 7.58
N LEU A 177 11.12 -10.20 8.22
CA LEU A 177 12.43 -10.56 7.67
C LEU A 177 12.31 -11.35 6.37
N GLY A 178 11.48 -12.39 6.33
CA GLY A 178 11.24 -13.23 5.16
C GLY A 178 10.61 -12.45 4.02
N ALA A 179 9.37 -12.00 4.21
CA ALA A 179 8.59 -11.30 3.17
C ALA A 179 9.28 -10.01 2.71
N GLY A 180 9.85 -9.24 3.64
CA GLY A 180 10.58 -8.01 3.32
C GLY A 180 11.76 -8.28 2.40
N THR A 181 12.56 -9.32 2.68
CA THR A 181 13.77 -9.65 1.90
C THR A 181 13.46 -10.23 0.52
N ILE A 182 12.41 -11.05 0.40
CA ILE A 182 12.03 -11.71 -0.86
C ILE A 182 11.47 -10.71 -1.87
N LYS A 183 10.58 -9.79 -1.44
CA LYS A 183 9.87 -8.80 -2.28
C LYS A 183 10.73 -8.11 -3.36
N PRO A 184 11.87 -7.45 -3.05
CA PRO A 184 12.67 -6.76 -4.05
C PRO A 184 13.40 -7.71 -5.02
N CYS A 185 13.58 -8.98 -4.65
CA CYS A 185 14.43 -9.92 -5.37
C CYS A 185 13.67 -10.64 -6.49
N VAL A 186 12.39 -10.96 -6.31
CA VAL A 186 11.65 -11.82 -7.26
C VAL A 186 11.47 -11.17 -8.63
N LEU A 187 11.02 -9.91 -8.70
CA LEU A 187 10.85 -9.21 -9.97
C LEU A 187 12.18 -9.05 -10.73
N ALA A 188 13.27 -8.78 -9.99
CA ALA A 188 14.61 -8.73 -10.56
C ALA A 188 15.04 -10.10 -11.11
N PHE A 189 14.75 -11.17 -10.37
CA PHE A 189 15.07 -12.54 -10.76
C PHE A 189 14.27 -13.02 -11.98
N ILE A 190 13.00 -12.63 -12.13
CA ILE A 190 12.21 -12.83 -13.37
C ILE A 190 12.89 -12.12 -14.54
N GLY A 191 13.35 -10.89 -14.33
CA GLY A 191 14.06 -10.12 -15.35
C GLY A 191 15.35 -10.80 -15.83
N ASP A 192 16.07 -11.46 -14.93
CA ASP A 192 17.32 -12.16 -15.21
C ASP A 192 17.16 -13.39 -16.11
N GLN A 193 15.96 -13.99 -16.15
CA GLN A 193 15.66 -15.16 -16.97
C GLN A 193 15.67 -14.87 -18.47
N PHE A 194 15.55 -13.60 -18.86
CA PHE A 194 15.50 -13.18 -20.26
C PHE A 194 16.83 -12.62 -20.76
N HIS A 195 17.15 -12.93 -22.01
CA HIS A 195 18.24 -12.29 -22.72
C HIS A 195 17.85 -10.90 -23.25
N GLU A 196 18.82 -10.07 -23.62
CA GLU A 196 18.56 -8.67 -24.04
C GLU A 196 17.66 -8.55 -25.27
N HIS A 197 17.68 -9.53 -26.18
CA HIS A 197 16.84 -9.54 -27.38
C HIS A 197 15.36 -9.85 -27.10
N GLN A 198 15.02 -10.45 -25.95
CA GLN A 198 13.66 -10.85 -25.56
C GLN A 198 12.91 -9.76 -24.78
N ARG A 199 13.07 -8.48 -25.16
CA ARG A 199 12.46 -7.36 -24.41
C ARG A 199 10.93 -7.43 -24.37
N LYS A 200 10.32 -7.88 -25.47
CA LYS A 200 8.85 -7.93 -25.63
C LYS A 200 8.24 -9.04 -24.78
N GLU A 201 8.87 -10.20 -24.77
CA GLU A 201 8.52 -11.37 -23.96
C GLU A 201 8.65 -11.06 -22.47
N ARG A 202 9.79 -10.47 -22.06
CA ARG A 202 10.01 -10.04 -20.67
C ARG A 202 8.91 -9.11 -20.16
N ARG A 203 8.51 -8.13 -20.98
CA ARG A 203 7.45 -7.19 -20.62
C ARG A 203 6.09 -7.87 -20.44
N ARG A 204 5.76 -8.85 -21.30
CA ARG A 204 4.53 -9.65 -21.15
C ARG A 204 4.52 -10.44 -19.86
N VAL A 205 5.64 -11.07 -19.51
CA VAL A 205 5.76 -11.82 -18.25
C VAL A 205 5.66 -10.92 -17.02
N PHE A 206 6.24 -9.72 -17.03
CA PHE A 206 6.03 -8.75 -15.94
C PHE A 206 4.57 -8.32 -15.80
N SER A 207 3.84 -8.18 -16.91
CA SER A 207 2.41 -7.88 -16.87
C SER A 207 1.60 -9.07 -16.32
N ALA A 208 1.96 -10.30 -16.71
CA ALA A 208 1.35 -11.51 -16.16
C ALA A 208 1.63 -11.67 -14.67
N ALA A 209 2.86 -11.38 -14.21
CA ALA A 209 3.22 -11.39 -12.79
C ALA A 209 2.34 -10.43 -11.99
N TYR A 210 2.08 -9.22 -12.51
CA TYR A 210 1.19 -8.26 -11.87
C TYR A 210 -0.26 -8.77 -11.73
N LEU A 211 -0.79 -9.41 -12.77
CA LEU A 211 -2.13 -10.03 -12.74
C LEU A 211 -2.19 -11.16 -11.70
N VAL A 212 -1.17 -12.02 -11.68
CA VAL A 212 -1.02 -13.13 -10.72
C VAL A 212 -1.01 -12.60 -9.28
N VAL A 213 -0.28 -11.53 -9.00
CA VAL A 213 -0.22 -10.88 -7.68
C VAL A 213 -1.59 -10.39 -7.22
N ASN A 214 -2.30 -9.64 -8.06
CA ASN A 214 -3.63 -9.10 -7.71
C ASN A 214 -4.67 -10.21 -7.53
N PHE A 215 -4.62 -11.25 -8.37
CA PHE A 215 -5.49 -12.42 -8.25
C PHE A 215 -5.21 -13.21 -6.96
N ALA A 216 -3.93 -13.39 -6.59
CA ALA A 216 -3.54 -14.03 -5.32
C ALA A 216 -4.03 -13.23 -4.10
N ALA A 217 -3.90 -11.90 -4.14
CA ALA A 217 -4.39 -11.02 -3.08
C ALA A 217 -5.92 -11.10 -2.94
N LEU A 218 -6.65 -11.04 -4.06
CA LEU A 218 -8.11 -11.19 -4.10
C LEU A 218 -8.56 -12.53 -3.48
N LEU A 219 -7.96 -13.64 -3.93
CA LEU A 219 -8.33 -14.97 -3.45
C LEU A 219 -7.99 -15.17 -1.97
N SER A 220 -6.82 -14.72 -1.53
CA SER A 220 -6.40 -14.86 -0.12
C SER A 220 -7.24 -14.01 0.84
N MET A 221 -7.55 -12.76 0.48
CA MET A 221 -8.42 -11.88 1.29
C MET A 221 -9.87 -12.36 1.34
N TYR A 222 -10.29 -13.23 0.42
CA TYR A 222 -11.58 -13.91 0.50
C TYR A 222 -11.51 -15.18 1.37
N VAL A 223 -10.60 -16.09 1.02
CA VAL A 223 -10.55 -17.46 1.57
C VAL A 223 -10.07 -17.45 3.03
N THR A 224 -9.03 -16.68 3.36
CA THR A 224 -8.43 -16.72 4.70
C THR A 224 -9.40 -16.24 5.80
N PRO A 225 -10.07 -15.08 5.68
CA PRO A 225 -11.15 -14.69 6.60
C PRO A 225 -12.31 -15.69 6.62
N THR A 226 -12.58 -16.37 5.50
CA THR A 226 -13.62 -17.39 5.44
C THR A 226 -13.30 -18.55 6.36
N LEU A 227 -12.07 -19.07 6.30
CA LEU A 227 -11.57 -20.14 7.16
C LEU A 227 -11.47 -19.72 8.64
N ARG A 228 -11.16 -18.45 8.92
CA ARG A 228 -11.15 -17.91 10.29
C ARG A 228 -12.51 -18.04 10.95
N GLU A 229 -13.59 -17.67 10.25
CA GLU A 229 -14.90 -17.46 10.86
C GLU A 229 -15.90 -18.61 10.64
N ASP A 230 -15.89 -19.26 9.48
CA ASP A 230 -16.88 -20.32 9.18
C ASP A 230 -16.51 -21.66 9.81
N ILE A 231 -15.27 -21.79 10.27
CA ILE A 231 -14.74 -22.99 10.90
C ILE A 231 -14.39 -22.65 12.34
N THR A 232 -14.88 -23.45 13.27
CA THR A 232 -14.59 -23.32 14.70
C THR A 232 -13.42 -24.22 15.08
N CYS A 233 -12.40 -23.66 15.74
CA CYS A 233 -11.30 -24.40 16.33
C CYS A 233 -11.23 -24.11 17.83
N PHE A 234 -11.13 -25.17 18.64
CA PHE A 234 -11.06 -25.06 20.10
C PHE A 234 -12.23 -24.24 20.72
N GLY A 235 -13.43 -24.35 20.15
CA GLY A 235 -14.62 -23.61 20.60
C GLY A 235 -14.68 -22.12 20.19
N SER A 236 -13.75 -21.63 19.35
CA SER A 236 -13.72 -20.23 18.92
C SER A 236 -13.36 -20.08 17.43
N ASP A 237 -13.29 -18.84 16.93
CA ASP A 237 -12.83 -18.52 15.57
C ASP A 237 -11.47 -19.21 15.29
N CYS A 238 -11.36 -19.89 14.13
CA CYS A 238 -10.19 -20.69 13.80
C CYS A 238 -9.02 -19.89 13.19
N TYR A 239 -8.28 -19.17 14.04
CA TYR A 239 -7.04 -18.50 13.62
C TYR A 239 -5.93 -19.48 13.21
N MET A 240 -5.88 -20.67 13.81
CA MET A 240 -4.91 -21.71 13.45
C MET A 240 -5.00 -22.06 11.96
N LEU A 241 -6.20 -22.28 11.42
CA LEU A 241 -6.39 -22.61 10.02
C LEU A 241 -6.22 -21.39 9.12
N ALA A 242 -6.68 -20.21 9.58
CA ALA A 242 -6.48 -18.95 8.87
C ALA A 242 -4.99 -18.62 8.66
N PHE A 243 -4.11 -18.95 9.59
CA PHE A 243 -2.66 -18.84 9.43
C PHE A 243 -2.01 -20.09 8.81
N GLY A 244 -2.63 -21.26 8.99
CA GLY A 244 -2.20 -22.54 8.44
C GLY A 244 -2.23 -22.57 6.92
N LEU A 245 -3.31 -22.08 6.30
CA LEU A 245 -3.41 -22.04 4.84
C LEU A 245 -2.29 -21.18 4.19
N PRO A 246 -2.06 -19.91 4.60
CA PRO A 246 -0.87 -19.16 4.21
C PRO A 246 0.44 -19.92 4.41
N GLY A 247 0.62 -20.64 5.53
CA GLY A 247 1.81 -21.46 5.79
C GLY A 247 2.02 -22.58 4.79
N LEU A 248 0.95 -23.27 4.40
CA LEU A 248 1.00 -24.25 3.32
C LEU A 248 1.45 -23.60 2.00
N PHE A 249 0.94 -22.41 1.67
CA PHE A 249 1.35 -21.69 0.48
C PHE A 249 2.81 -21.23 0.52
N VAL A 250 3.35 -20.79 1.67
CA VAL A 250 4.79 -20.49 1.80
C VAL A 250 5.63 -21.75 1.58
N LEU A 251 5.21 -22.89 2.12
CA LEU A 251 5.89 -24.18 1.90
C LEU A 251 5.88 -24.55 0.41
N VAL A 252 4.73 -24.42 -0.26
CA VAL A 252 4.61 -24.62 -1.71
C VAL A 252 5.51 -23.65 -2.48
N ALA A 253 5.55 -22.37 -2.09
CA ALA A 253 6.40 -21.36 -2.72
C ALA A 253 7.88 -21.74 -2.65
N LEU A 254 8.35 -22.22 -1.49
CA LEU A 254 9.72 -22.70 -1.29
C LEU A 254 10.01 -23.94 -2.14
N PHE A 255 9.13 -24.93 -2.11
CA PHE A 255 9.31 -26.19 -2.83
C PHE A 255 9.34 -25.97 -4.35
N VAL A 256 8.33 -25.28 -4.88
CA VAL A 256 8.21 -24.99 -6.33
C VAL A 256 9.38 -24.13 -6.80
N PHE A 257 9.77 -23.12 -6.03
CA PHE A 257 10.92 -22.29 -6.39
C PHE A 257 12.21 -23.11 -6.40
N SER A 258 12.43 -23.96 -5.40
CA SER A 258 13.63 -24.79 -5.31
C SER A 258 13.69 -25.85 -6.41
N PHE A 259 12.55 -26.42 -6.80
CA PHE A 259 12.47 -27.42 -7.89
C PHE A 259 12.93 -26.86 -9.24
N GLY A 260 12.72 -25.56 -9.50
CA GLY A 260 13.16 -24.91 -10.74
C GLY A 260 14.67 -24.61 -10.81
N ILE A 261 15.48 -25.01 -9.83
CA ILE A 261 16.89 -24.61 -9.68
C ILE A 261 17.76 -24.81 -10.93
N GLU A 262 17.57 -25.92 -11.64
CA GLU A 262 18.34 -26.29 -12.83
C GLU A 262 17.92 -25.48 -14.07
N LEU A 263 16.70 -24.94 -14.07
CA LEU A 263 16.13 -24.17 -15.17
C LEU A 263 16.38 -22.67 -15.05
N TYR A 264 16.95 -22.21 -13.93
CA TYR A 264 17.16 -20.79 -13.68
C TYR A 264 18.49 -20.28 -14.21
N ASN A 265 18.43 -19.13 -14.88
CA ASN A 265 19.62 -18.36 -15.20
C ASN A 265 20.08 -17.56 -13.97
N LYS A 266 21.17 -18.02 -13.33
CA LYS A 266 21.76 -17.38 -12.15
C LYS A 266 22.88 -16.43 -12.60
N ARG A 267 22.61 -15.12 -12.60
CA ARG A 267 23.61 -14.10 -12.94
C ARG A 267 24.67 -13.98 -11.84
N PRO A 268 25.93 -13.65 -12.19
CA PRO A 268 26.98 -13.39 -11.20
C PRO A 268 26.62 -12.16 -10.33
N LEU A 269 27.21 -12.10 -9.13
CA LEU A 269 27.01 -11.01 -8.18
C LEU A 269 27.24 -9.65 -8.85
N GLN A 270 26.29 -8.73 -8.69
CA GLN A 270 26.40 -7.38 -9.23
C GLN A 270 27.12 -6.50 -8.20
N LYS A 271 28.02 -5.62 -8.67
CA LYS A 271 28.69 -4.66 -7.78
C LYS A 271 27.64 -3.73 -7.15
N ASN A 272 27.71 -3.53 -5.83
CA ASN A 272 26.73 -2.72 -5.09
C ASN A 272 26.72 -1.27 -5.51
N PHE A 273 25.83 -0.97 -6.44
CA PHE A 273 25.65 0.38 -6.93
C PHE A 273 25.14 1.33 -5.83
N LEU A 274 24.27 0.85 -4.92
CA LEU A 274 23.77 1.63 -3.79
C LEU A 274 24.90 2.10 -2.85
N LEU A 275 25.86 1.22 -2.55
CA LEU A 275 27.02 1.57 -1.70
C LEU A 275 27.93 2.58 -2.41
N GLU A 276 28.09 2.46 -3.72
CA GLU A 276 28.88 3.41 -4.53
C GLU A 276 28.24 4.80 -4.55
N VAL A 277 26.91 4.88 -4.65
CA VAL A 277 26.14 6.13 -4.52
C VAL A 277 26.30 6.74 -3.14
N CYS A 278 26.14 5.95 -2.07
CA CYS A 278 26.30 6.44 -0.69
C CYS A 278 27.71 6.99 -0.44
N LYS A 279 28.76 6.27 -0.87
CA LYS A 279 30.15 6.73 -0.75
C LYS A 279 30.43 8.00 -1.57
N CYS A 280 29.82 8.12 -2.76
CA CYS A 280 29.93 9.32 -3.58
C CYS A 280 29.29 10.54 -2.89
N ILE A 281 28.10 10.38 -2.31
CA ILE A 281 27.39 11.43 -1.56
C ILE A 281 28.18 11.81 -0.29
N GLU A 282 28.63 10.82 0.48
CA GLU A 282 29.44 11.01 1.69
C GLU A 282 30.75 11.75 1.38
N PHE A 283 31.46 11.34 0.33
CA PHE A 283 32.67 12.01 -0.13
C PHE A 283 32.40 13.46 -0.57
N ALA A 284 31.32 13.71 -1.33
CA ALA A 284 30.93 15.06 -1.73
C ALA A 284 30.63 15.95 -0.52
N LEU A 285 29.89 15.45 0.48
CA LEU A 285 29.56 16.16 1.71
C LEU A 285 30.81 16.44 2.56
N SER A 286 31.64 15.42 2.79
CA SER A 286 32.88 15.53 3.56
C SER A 286 33.84 16.53 2.91
N ASN A 287 34.04 16.45 1.59
CA ASN A 287 34.91 17.36 0.86
C ASN A 287 34.38 18.80 0.87
N ARG A 288 33.05 18.99 0.76
CA ARG A 288 32.42 20.31 0.89
C ARG A 288 32.59 20.91 2.28
N LEU A 289 32.49 20.10 3.35
CA LEU A 289 32.66 20.55 4.73
C LEU A 289 34.14 20.88 5.03
N ARG A 290 35.08 20.09 4.52
CA ARG A 290 36.52 20.28 4.72
C ARG A 290 37.08 21.48 3.96
N ASN A 291 36.55 21.78 2.78
CA ASN A 291 37.00 22.87 1.91
C ASN A 291 36.09 24.13 1.98
N ARG A 292 35.47 24.40 3.13
CA ARG A 292 34.59 25.56 3.37
C ARG A 292 35.33 26.90 3.54
N SER A 293 36.59 27.00 3.10
CA SER A 293 37.40 28.23 3.15
C SER A 293 37.01 29.20 2.03
N SER A 294 37.08 30.51 2.30
CA SER A 294 36.72 31.57 1.34
C SER A 294 37.63 31.66 0.11
N GLN A 295 38.77 30.95 0.11
CA GLN A 295 39.77 30.99 -0.97
C GLN A 295 39.52 29.97 -2.10
N ILE A 296 38.56 29.05 -1.95
CA ILE A 296 38.28 28.01 -2.96
C ILE A 296 37.03 28.41 -3.76
N PRO A 297 37.08 28.40 -5.12
CA PRO A 297 35.93 28.79 -5.94
C PRO A 297 34.72 27.87 -5.68
N LYS A 298 33.56 28.48 -5.42
CA LYS A 298 32.31 27.75 -5.19
C LYS A 298 31.92 26.99 -6.47
N ARG A 299 31.64 25.69 -6.36
CA ARG A 299 31.08 24.88 -7.46
C ARG A 299 29.58 25.13 -7.61
N ASN A 300 29.06 24.98 -8.84
CA ASN A 300 27.65 25.22 -9.17
C ASN A 300 26.67 24.29 -8.43
N HIS A 301 27.08 23.03 -8.15
CA HIS A 301 26.29 22.09 -7.36
C HIS A 301 27.12 21.42 -6.26
N TRP A 302 26.49 21.07 -5.14
CA TRP A 302 27.18 20.47 -3.99
C TRP A 302 27.75 19.07 -4.26
N LEU A 303 27.17 18.31 -5.19
CA LEU A 303 27.71 17.03 -5.65
C LEU A 303 28.96 17.15 -6.54
N ASP A 304 29.26 18.33 -7.08
CA ASP A 304 30.44 18.47 -7.94
C ASP A 304 31.75 18.31 -7.16
N TRP A 305 31.72 18.41 -5.82
CA TRP A 305 32.85 18.13 -4.94
C TRP A 305 33.32 16.67 -5.01
N ALA A 306 32.53 15.75 -5.59
CA ALA A 306 32.95 14.38 -5.86
C ALA A 306 33.81 14.21 -7.12
N ALA A 307 33.93 15.23 -7.98
CA ALA A 307 34.61 15.12 -9.28
C ALA A 307 36.12 14.83 -9.20
N GLU A 308 36.72 14.95 -8.01
CA GLU A 308 38.12 14.60 -7.76
C GLU A 308 38.35 13.09 -7.72
N LYS A 309 37.33 12.31 -7.33
CA LYS A 309 37.45 10.86 -7.11
C LYS A 309 36.53 10.03 -8.01
N TYR A 310 35.39 10.58 -8.41
CA TYR A 310 34.34 9.85 -9.12
C TYR A 310 34.15 10.35 -10.56
N PRO A 311 33.75 9.47 -11.49
CA PRO A 311 33.54 9.85 -12.88
C PRO A 311 32.36 10.82 -13.01
N LYS A 312 32.48 11.79 -13.93
CA LYS A 312 31.46 12.83 -14.17
C LYS A 312 30.07 12.23 -14.46
N GLN A 313 30.00 11.10 -15.15
CA GLN A 313 28.74 10.42 -15.45
C GLN A 313 28.02 9.94 -14.18
N LEU A 314 28.74 9.30 -13.25
CA LEU A 314 28.17 8.87 -11.97
C LEU A 314 27.65 10.07 -11.18
N ILE A 315 28.39 11.19 -11.14
CA ILE A 315 27.98 12.40 -10.43
C ILE A 315 26.67 12.97 -11.01
N VAL A 316 26.51 12.96 -12.33
CA VAL A 316 25.27 13.39 -13.01
C VAL A 316 24.11 12.46 -12.68
N GLU A 317 24.32 11.15 -12.72
CA GLU A 317 23.31 10.16 -12.34
C GLU A 317 22.89 10.34 -10.87
N VAL A 318 23.84 10.59 -9.96
CA VAL A 318 23.54 10.83 -8.53
C VAL A 318 22.82 12.16 -8.32
N LYS A 319 23.15 13.20 -9.10
CA LYS A 319 22.38 14.47 -9.11
C LYS A 319 20.93 14.26 -9.52
N ALA A 320 20.66 13.40 -10.50
CA ALA A 320 19.29 13.09 -10.90
C ALA A 320 18.56 12.26 -9.84
N LEU A 321 19.21 11.23 -9.31
CA LEU A 321 18.68 10.43 -8.22
C LEU A 321 18.31 11.29 -7.01
N THR A 322 19.18 12.18 -6.57
CA THR A 322 18.91 13.06 -5.41
C THR A 322 17.71 14.00 -5.64
N ARG A 323 17.48 14.48 -6.86
CA ARG A 323 16.25 15.23 -7.21
C ARG A 323 15.00 14.37 -7.11
N MET A 324 15.07 13.10 -7.53
CA MET A 324 13.94 12.17 -7.39
C MET A 324 13.68 11.81 -5.93
N LEU A 325 14.72 11.51 -5.15
CA LEU A 325 14.60 11.24 -3.72
C LEU A 325 13.94 12.42 -2.99
N PHE A 326 14.30 13.64 -3.38
CA PHE A 326 13.62 14.84 -2.88
C PHE A 326 12.14 14.82 -3.25
N LEU A 327 11.79 14.55 -4.52
CA LEU A 327 10.39 14.43 -4.96
C LEU A 327 9.60 13.30 -4.27
N LEU A 328 10.27 12.24 -3.81
CA LEU A 328 9.67 11.13 -3.05
C LEU A 328 9.34 11.49 -1.59
N THR A 329 9.94 12.55 -1.04
CA THR A 329 9.84 12.91 0.38
C THR A 329 8.40 13.13 0.87
N PRO A 330 7.48 13.74 0.11
CA PRO A 330 6.09 13.93 0.55
C PRO A 330 5.20 12.68 0.41
N LEU A 331 5.64 11.67 -0.36
CA LEU A 331 4.83 10.49 -0.70
C LEU A 331 4.46 9.54 0.46
N PRO A 332 5.21 9.44 1.58
CA PRO A 332 4.81 8.64 2.72
C PRO A 332 3.40 8.94 3.25
N MET A 333 2.92 10.18 3.12
CA MET A 333 1.58 10.55 3.56
C MET A 333 0.48 9.81 2.79
N PHE A 334 0.65 9.61 1.47
CA PHE A 334 -0.30 8.82 0.68
C PHE A 334 -0.38 7.38 1.23
N TRP A 335 0.77 6.78 1.53
CA TRP A 335 0.84 5.43 2.10
C TRP A 335 0.31 5.34 3.53
N ALA A 336 0.39 6.43 4.30
CA ALA A 336 -0.22 6.51 5.63
C ALA A 336 -1.75 6.41 5.55
N LEU A 337 -2.38 6.99 4.53
CA LEU A 337 -3.82 6.83 4.28
C LEU A 337 -4.11 5.44 3.71
N PHE A 338 -3.43 5.07 2.63
CA PHE A 338 -3.69 3.82 1.90
C PHE A 338 -3.61 2.58 2.79
N ASN A 339 -2.63 2.50 3.69
CA ASN A 339 -2.41 1.29 4.50
C ASN A 339 -3.44 1.10 5.64
N GLN A 340 -4.29 2.08 5.94
CA GLN A 340 -5.31 1.96 7.01
C GLN A 340 -6.48 1.03 6.65
N GLN A 341 -6.57 0.59 5.40
CA GLN A 341 -7.56 -0.39 4.94
C GLN A 341 -7.57 -1.67 5.80
N GLY A 342 -6.37 -2.18 6.16
CA GLY A 342 -6.25 -3.40 6.96
C GLY A 342 -6.28 -3.21 8.47
N SER A 343 -6.41 -1.97 8.96
CA SER A 343 -6.53 -1.65 10.38
C SER A 343 -7.82 -0.87 10.63
N ARG A 344 -7.79 0.47 10.61
CA ARG A 344 -8.92 1.34 10.97
C ARG A 344 -10.19 1.08 10.17
N TRP A 345 -10.10 0.79 8.87
CA TRP A 345 -11.30 0.49 8.07
C TRP A 345 -11.88 -0.89 8.36
N THR A 346 -11.02 -1.87 8.67
CA THR A 346 -11.46 -3.18 9.17
C THR A 346 -12.15 -3.03 10.53
N LEU A 347 -11.60 -2.20 11.43
CA LEU A 347 -12.22 -1.90 12.73
C LEU A 347 -13.56 -1.16 12.59
N GLN A 348 -13.66 -0.22 11.65
CA GLN A 348 -14.94 0.40 11.30
C GLN A 348 -15.94 -0.64 10.82
N ALA A 349 -15.53 -1.57 9.95
CA ALA A 349 -16.40 -2.64 9.44
C ALA A 349 -16.90 -3.59 10.54
N THR A 350 -16.16 -3.77 11.65
CA THR A 350 -16.65 -4.57 12.80
C THR A 350 -17.88 -4.00 13.49
N ARG A 351 -18.21 -2.72 13.23
CA ARG A 351 -19.36 -1.99 13.79
C ARG A 351 -20.45 -1.71 12.75
N MET A 352 -20.42 -2.42 11.62
CA MET A 352 -21.37 -2.27 10.50
C MET A 352 -22.12 -3.59 10.25
N ASP A 353 -23.30 -3.51 9.63
CA ASP A 353 -24.05 -4.70 9.26
C ASP A 353 -23.48 -5.35 7.98
N GLY A 354 -22.91 -6.53 8.13
CA GLY A 354 -22.35 -7.34 7.04
C GLY A 354 -23.38 -8.14 6.24
N ASN A 355 -24.66 -8.14 6.63
CA ASN A 355 -25.69 -8.95 5.99
C ASN A 355 -26.12 -8.34 4.64
N MET A 356 -25.88 -9.06 3.55
CA MET A 356 -26.30 -8.69 2.19
C MET A 356 -27.56 -9.44 1.74
N GLY A 357 -28.23 -10.15 2.64
CA GLY A 357 -29.36 -11.03 2.36
C GLY A 357 -28.94 -12.39 1.81
N LEU A 358 -28.15 -12.43 0.74
CA LEU A 358 -27.67 -13.68 0.10
C LEU A 358 -26.39 -14.24 0.71
N PHE A 359 -25.53 -13.38 1.24
CA PHE A 359 -24.26 -13.73 1.86
C PHE A 359 -23.94 -12.70 2.95
N VAL A 360 -23.06 -13.07 3.89
CA VAL A 360 -22.60 -12.17 4.96
C VAL A 360 -21.15 -11.83 4.69
N ILE A 361 -20.87 -10.54 4.46
CA ILE A 361 -19.50 -10.05 4.29
C ILE A 361 -18.88 -9.87 5.67
N LYS A 362 -17.71 -10.48 5.87
CA LYS A 362 -16.97 -10.40 7.13
C LYS A 362 -16.17 -9.10 7.20
N PRO A 363 -15.95 -8.52 8.38
CA PRO A 363 -15.26 -7.24 8.52
C PRO A 363 -13.85 -7.19 7.90
N ASP A 364 -13.11 -8.29 7.96
CA ASP A 364 -11.77 -8.45 7.38
C ASP A 364 -11.77 -8.80 5.89
N GLN A 365 -12.92 -9.16 5.31
CA GLN A 365 -13.07 -9.35 3.85
C GLN A 365 -13.21 -8.05 3.07
N VAL A 366 -13.51 -6.92 3.72
CA VAL A 366 -13.65 -5.62 3.03
C VAL A 366 -12.38 -5.20 2.30
N GLN A 367 -11.21 -5.63 2.77
CA GLN A 367 -9.90 -5.37 2.13
C GLN A 367 -9.83 -5.95 0.70
N MET A 368 -10.57 -7.03 0.45
CA MET A 368 -10.69 -7.66 -0.87
C MET A 368 -11.18 -6.68 -1.95
N LEU A 369 -12.00 -5.68 -1.57
CA LEU A 369 -12.56 -4.70 -2.49
C LEU A 369 -11.47 -3.96 -3.24
N ASN A 370 -10.34 -3.63 -2.60
CA ASN A 370 -9.24 -2.95 -3.29
C ASN A 370 -8.67 -3.81 -4.43
N ALA A 371 -8.33 -5.07 -4.15
CA ALA A 371 -7.78 -5.99 -5.16
C ALA A 371 -8.78 -6.26 -6.30
N PHE A 372 -10.06 -6.43 -5.96
CA PHE A 372 -11.14 -6.58 -6.95
C PHE A 372 -11.29 -5.33 -7.84
N LEU A 373 -11.35 -4.15 -7.23
CA LEU A 373 -11.48 -2.88 -7.93
C LEU A 373 -10.26 -2.58 -8.80
N MET A 374 -9.04 -2.96 -8.38
CA MET A 374 -7.83 -2.77 -9.21
C MET A 374 -7.92 -3.52 -10.55
N LEU A 375 -8.45 -4.74 -10.55
CA LEU A 375 -8.64 -5.53 -11.78
C LEU A 375 -9.62 -4.88 -12.76
N ILE A 376 -10.57 -4.07 -12.26
CA ILE A 376 -11.56 -3.36 -13.07
C ILE A 376 -11.06 -1.96 -13.46
N LEU A 377 -10.56 -1.21 -12.49
CA LEU A 377 -10.20 0.19 -12.65
C LEU A 377 -8.96 0.37 -13.52
N ILE A 378 -7.94 -0.49 -13.46
CA ILE A 378 -6.76 -0.35 -14.33
C ILE A 378 -7.15 -0.36 -15.82
N PRO A 379 -7.88 -1.38 -16.34
CA PRO A 379 -8.37 -1.35 -17.72
C PRO A 379 -9.29 -0.16 -18.00
N THR A 380 -10.15 0.21 -17.05
CA THR A 380 -11.09 1.34 -17.20
C THR A 380 -10.36 2.68 -17.35
N PHE A 381 -9.29 2.89 -16.59
CA PHE A 381 -8.47 4.11 -16.67
C PHE A 381 -7.69 4.17 -17.98
N GLU A 382 -7.04 3.07 -18.37
CA GLU A 382 -6.21 3.02 -19.58
C GLU A 382 -7.03 3.09 -20.88
N LEU A 383 -8.15 2.37 -20.96
CA LEU A 383 -8.94 2.26 -22.19
C LEU A 383 -10.09 3.28 -22.27
N GLY A 384 -10.56 3.78 -21.13
CA GLY A 384 -11.69 4.71 -21.05
C GLY A 384 -11.27 6.10 -20.61
N ILE A 385 -10.88 6.26 -19.34
CA ILE A 385 -10.74 7.57 -18.69
C ILE A 385 -9.60 8.40 -19.31
N TYR A 386 -8.40 7.85 -19.48
CA TYR A 386 -7.28 8.61 -20.05
C TYR A 386 -7.52 9.03 -21.51
N PRO A 387 -8.04 8.16 -22.42
CA PRO A 387 -8.44 8.58 -23.76
C PRO A 387 -9.50 9.68 -23.77
N LEU A 388 -10.52 9.61 -22.89
CA LEU A 388 -11.55 10.65 -22.77
C LEU A 388 -10.97 11.99 -22.30
N ILE A 389 -10.08 11.99 -21.30
CA ILE A 389 -9.39 13.21 -20.84
C ILE A 389 -8.53 13.81 -21.97
N LYS A 390 -7.86 12.95 -22.75
CA LYS A 390 -7.09 13.37 -23.93
C LYS A 390 -7.99 13.93 -25.02
N ALA A 391 -9.17 13.38 -25.23
CA ALA A 391 -10.19 13.91 -26.15
C ALA A 391 -10.68 15.29 -25.71
N CYS A 392 -10.79 15.54 -24.39
CA CYS A 392 -11.05 16.87 -23.82
C CYS A 392 -9.86 17.84 -23.89
N ARG A 393 -8.77 17.49 -24.58
CA ARG A 393 -7.53 18.28 -24.75
C ARG A 393 -6.79 18.63 -23.44
N ILE A 394 -7.05 17.91 -22.36
CA ILE A 394 -6.34 18.09 -21.09
C ILE A 394 -5.07 17.23 -21.10
N LYS A 395 -3.90 17.88 -21.01
CA LYS A 395 -2.60 17.19 -20.88
C LYS A 395 -2.38 16.74 -19.44
N LEU A 396 -2.54 15.44 -19.20
CA LEU A 396 -2.37 14.81 -17.90
C LEU A 396 -0.95 14.23 -17.75
N THR A 397 0.01 15.08 -17.38
CA THR A 397 1.40 14.65 -17.08
C THR A 397 1.45 13.68 -15.89
N PRO A 398 2.46 12.81 -15.76
CA PRO A 398 2.57 11.86 -14.64
C PRO A 398 2.47 12.53 -13.25
N ILE A 399 3.15 13.66 -13.05
CA ILE A 399 3.09 14.43 -11.79
C ILE A 399 1.64 14.90 -11.49
N ARG A 400 0.92 15.39 -12.51
CA ARG A 400 -0.50 15.79 -12.36
C ARG A 400 -1.40 14.60 -12.03
N LYS A 401 -1.16 13.41 -12.60
CA LYS A 401 -1.89 12.18 -12.24
C LYS A 401 -1.68 11.85 -10.76
N MET A 402 -0.44 11.91 -10.27
CA MET A 402 -0.12 11.68 -8.85
C MET A 402 -0.81 12.69 -7.93
N VAL A 403 -0.86 13.97 -8.32
CA VAL A 403 -1.61 15.02 -7.61
C VAL A 403 -3.09 14.70 -7.51
N VAL A 404 -3.73 14.32 -8.63
CA VAL A 404 -5.14 13.90 -8.61
C VAL A 404 -5.35 12.66 -7.75
N GLY A 405 -4.42 11.70 -7.78
CA GLY A 405 -4.44 10.53 -6.89
C GLY A 405 -4.43 10.92 -5.41
N MET A 406 -3.58 11.86 -5.00
CA MET A 406 -3.58 12.35 -3.61
C MET A 406 -4.90 13.05 -3.23
N ILE A 407 -5.51 13.80 -4.14
CA ILE A 407 -6.82 14.45 -3.91
C ILE A 407 -7.91 13.38 -3.74
N LEU A 408 -7.92 12.34 -4.59
CA LEU A 408 -8.88 11.23 -4.48
C LEU A 408 -8.72 10.44 -3.18
N ALA A 409 -7.49 10.21 -2.72
CA ALA A 409 -7.22 9.57 -1.43
C ALA A 409 -7.71 10.42 -0.24
N ALA A 410 -7.53 11.75 -0.29
CA ALA A 410 -8.06 12.65 0.73
C ALA A 410 -9.61 12.62 0.73
N LEU A 411 -10.24 12.58 -0.44
CA LEU A 411 -11.70 12.45 -0.56
C LEU A 411 -12.19 11.09 -0.03
N ALA A 412 -11.46 10.00 -0.27
CA ALA A 412 -11.77 8.68 0.29
C ALA A 412 -11.83 8.71 1.83
N PHE A 413 -10.90 9.44 2.46
CA PHE A 413 -10.88 9.61 3.91
C PHE A 413 -11.96 10.57 4.44
N ALA A 414 -12.33 11.59 3.67
CA ALA A 414 -13.49 12.41 3.99
C ALA A 414 -14.79 11.57 3.98
N VAL A 415 -14.95 10.68 3.00
CA VAL A 415 -16.06 9.71 2.97
C VAL A 415 -15.98 8.75 4.16
N ALA A 416 -14.81 8.21 4.47
CA ALA A 416 -14.62 7.34 5.63
C ALA A 416 -14.98 8.01 6.96
N ALA A 417 -14.70 9.31 7.10
CA ALA A 417 -15.13 10.12 8.25
C ALA A 417 -16.65 10.25 8.32
N VAL A 418 -17.34 10.47 7.19
CA VAL A 418 -18.81 10.53 7.14
C VAL A 418 -19.43 9.18 7.53
N VAL A 419 -18.88 8.07 7.01
CA VAL A 419 -19.30 6.72 7.38
C VAL A 419 -19.08 6.48 8.87
N GLU A 420 -17.94 6.89 9.41
CA GLU A 420 -17.62 6.77 10.84
C GLU A 420 -18.58 7.56 11.73
N ILE A 421 -18.94 8.78 11.33
CA ILE A 421 -19.94 9.59 12.04
C ILE A 421 -21.30 8.87 12.05
N LYS A 422 -21.69 8.28 10.91
CA LYS A 422 -22.95 7.52 10.83
C LYS A 422 -22.94 6.28 11.70
N VAL A 423 -21.87 5.50 11.66
CA VAL A 423 -21.69 4.33 12.54
C VAL A 423 -21.76 4.74 14.02
N ASN A 424 -21.11 5.85 14.39
CA ASN A 424 -21.13 6.36 15.77
C ASN A 424 -22.50 6.89 16.20
N GLN A 425 -23.31 7.46 15.30
CA GLN A 425 -24.70 7.87 15.60
C GLN A 425 -25.60 6.67 15.95
N THR A 426 -25.33 5.51 15.35
CA THR A 426 -25.99 4.24 15.70
C THR A 426 -25.33 3.48 16.86
N SER A 427 -24.18 3.94 17.35
CA SER A 427 -23.48 3.32 18.48
C SER A 427 -23.99 3.90 19.80
N ARG A 428 -24.12 3.07 20.86
CA ARG A 428 -24.75 3.44 22.14
C ARG A 428 -24.25 4.79 22.70
N VAL A 429 -25.17 5.68 23.08
CA VAL A 429 -24.90 7.02 23.63
C VAL A 429 -24.15 6.94 24.96
N ARG A 430 -23.10 7.75 25.15
CA ARG A 430 -22.40 7.87 26.43
C ARG A 430 -23.21 8.75 27.38
N LEU A 431 -23.72 8.16 28.46
CA LEU A 431 -24.60 8.84 29.41
C LEU A 431 -23.84 9.69 30.43
N GLY A 432 -24.32 10.91 30.68
CA GLY A 432 -23.89 11.74 31.80
C GLY A 432 -24.34 11.20 33.18
N PRO A 433 -23.81 11.74 34.29
CA PRO A 433 -24.18 11.31 35.66
C PRO A 433 -25.66 11.49 36.01
N ARG A 434 -26.40 12.33 35.29
CA ARG A 434 -27.83 12.58 35.46
C ARG A 434 -28.66 12.13 34.24
N GLU A 435 -28.09 11.27 33.41
CA GLU A 435 -28.76 10.78 32.20
C GLU A 435 -28.91 9.26 32.29
N SER A 436 -30.09 8.78 31.93
CA SER A 436 -30.41 7.36 31.85
C SER A 436 -31.21 7.09 30.58
N LEU A 437 -31.23 5.85 30.14
CA LEU A 437 -32.02 5.45 28.97
C LEU A 437 -33.14 4.51 29.41
N LEU A 438 -34.36 4.78 28.95
CA LEU A 438 -35.54 4.00 29.29
C LEU A 438 -36.22 3.47 28.02
N GLN A 439 -36.53 2.19 28.00
CA GLN A 439 -37.38 1.52 27.02
C GLN A 439 -38.58 0.92 27.73
N VAL A 440 -39.71 0.80 27.04
CA VAL A 440 -40.93 0.22 27.59
C VAL A 440 -41.37 -0.97 26.75
N LEU A 441 -41.71 -2.07 27.42
CA LEU A 441 -42.16 -3.32 26.83
C LEU A 441 -43.55 -3.66 27.37
N ASN A 442 -44.50 -3.92 26.48
CA ASN A 442 -45.87 -4.23 26.84
C ASN A 442 -46.16 -5.72 26.60
N LEU A 443 -46.36 -6.47 27.69
CA LEU A 443 -46.74 -7.90 27.69
C LEU A 443 -48.23 -8.12 27.94
N VAL A 444 -49.00 -7.05 28.19
CA VAL A 444 -50.44 -7.11 28.46
C VAL A 444 -51.21 -7.22 27.14
N ASP A 445 -52.29 -7.99 27.11
CA ASP A 445 -53.17 -8.17 25.95
C ASP A 445 -54.07 -6.93 25.69
N GLY A 446 -53.45 -5.76 25.51
CA GLY A 446 -54.09 -4.49 25.20
C GLY A 446 -53.08 -3.37 24.90
N LYS A 447 -53.51 -2.30 24.22
CA LYS A 447 -52.65 -1.13 24.04
C LYS A 447 -52.49 -0.38 25.36
N THR A 448 -51.26 -0.16 25.79
CA THR A 448 -50.96 0.49 27.07
C THR A 448 -50.37 1.89 26.84
N ARG A 449 -50.98 2.91 27.46
CA ARG A 449 -50.42 4.26 27.48
C ARG A 449 -49.61 4.47 28.75
N VAL A 450 -48.42 5.04 28.58
CA VAL A 450 -47.44 5.24 29.67
C VAL A 450 -47.12 6.72 29.76
N THR A 451 -47.35 7.30 30.93
CA THR A 451 -47.06 8.72 31.18
C THR A 451 -46.20 8.85 32.42
N LEU A 452 -45.17 9.69 32.34
CA LEU A 452 -44.31 10.00 33.49
C LEU A 452 -44.94 11.11 34.31
N GLN A 453 -45.22 10.85 35.58
CA GLN A 453 -45.74 11.86 36.49
C GLN A 453 -44.62 12.76 37.00
N SER A 454 -44.91 14.05 37.10
CA SER A 454 -43.99 15.06 37.66
C SER A 454 -42.62 15.16 36.97
N TYR A 455 -42.54 14.73 35.71
CA TYR A 455 -41.35 14.84 34.86
C TYR A 455 -41.50 15.99 33.85
N GLN A 456 -40.40 16.63 33.47
CA GLN A 456 -40.41 17.82 32.60
C GLN A 456 -41.08 17.57 31.24
N ASP A 457 -41.07 16.32 30.76
CA ASP A 457 -41.77 15.88 29.55
C ASP A 457 -42.68 14.67 29.84
N PRO A 458 -43.95 14.91 30.23
CA PRO A 458 -44.86 13.83 30.63
C PRO A 458 -45.29 12.91 29.46
N LEU A 459 -44.99 13.28 28.21
CA LEU A 459 -45.35 12.55 26.98
C LEU A 459 -44.16 11.89 26.29
N LEU A 460 -43.13 11.47 27.05
CA LEU A 460 -41.97 10.75 26.51
C LEU A 460 -42.35 9.55 25.62
N PHE A 461 -43.51 8.92 25.87
CA PHE A 461 -44.12 7.88 25.05
C PHE A 461 -45.52 8.33 24.57
N PRO A 462 -45.62 9.08 23.45
CA PRO A 462 -46.86 9.73 23.06
C PRO A 462 -47.90 8.76 22.48
N GLU A 463 -47.44 7.68 21.84
CA GLU A 463 -48.31 6.65 21.26
C GLU A 463 -48.54 5.48 22.23
N PRO A 464 -49.78 4.93 22.30
CA PRO A 464 -50.04 3.72 23.06
C PRO A 464 -49.24 2.54 22.50
N ILE A 465 -48.54 1.81 23.37
CA ILE A 465 -47.66 0.70 23.01
C ILE A 465 -48.50 -0.56 22.81
N ALA A 466 -48.39 -1.20 21.65
CA ALA A 466 -49.13 -2.42 21.34
C ALA A 466 -48.54 -3.65 22.08
N PRO A 467 -49.34 -4.71 22.33
CA PRO A 467 -48.85 -5.96 22.91
C PRO A 467 -47.74 -6.57 22.05
N PHE A 468 -46.65 -7.00 22.67
CA PHE A 468 -45.53 -7.68 22.01
C PHE A 468 -44.93 -6.89 20.81
N GLN A 469 -45.05 -5.56 20.85
CA GLN A 469 -44.51 -4.68 19.82
C GLN A 469 -42.98 -4.68 19.90
N ASP A 470 -42.31 -4.76 18.75
CA ASP A 470 -40.86 -4.54 18.68
C ASP A 470 -40.54 -3.17 19.29
N PRO A 471 -39.57 -3.12 20.21
CA PRO A 471 -39.50 -2.02 21.14
C PRO A 471 -38.93 -0.79 20.45
N SER A 472 -39.50 0.36 20.81
CA SER A 472 -39.02 1.66 20.34
C SER A 472 -37.57 1.89 20.79
N PRO A 473 -36.79 2.73 20.08
CA PRO A 473 -35.48 3.15 20.56
C PRO A 473 -35.55 3.65 22.01
N TYR A 474 -34.49 3.37 22.78
CA TYR A 474 -34.39 3.89 24.14
C TYR A 474 -34.58 5.41 24.17
N SER A 475 -35.44 5.89 25.06
CA SER A 475 -35.70 7.31 25.27
C SER A 475 -34.77 7.87 26.34
N LEU A 476 -34.15 9.02 26.06
CA LEU A 476 -33.24 9.69 26.99
C LEU A 476 -34.03 10.33 28.13
N LEU A 477 -33.68 9.95 29.35
CA LEU A 477 -34.25 10.44 30.59
C LEU A 477 -33.22 11.30 31.33
N ARG A 478 -33.56 12.55 31.60
CA ARG A 478 -32.73 13.53 32.33
C ARG A 478 -33.22 13.64 33.77
N LEU A 479 -32.45 13.10 34.68
CA LEU A 479 -32.76 13.08 36.10
C LEU A 479 -32.41 14.42 36.77
N GLY A 480 -33.17 14.81 37.79
CA GLY A 480 -32.87 15.97 38.64
C GLY A 480 -31.63 15.75 39.54
N SER A 481 -31.35 14.49 39.88
CA SER A 481 -30.25 14.01 40.72
C SER A 481 -29.67 12.71 40.16
N GLU A 482 -28.49 12.25 40.63
CA GLU A 482 -27.92 10.96 40.18
C GLU A 482 -28.81 9.75 40.52
N HIS A 483 -29.73 9.92 41.46
CA HIS A 483 -30.74 8.95 41.84
C HIS A 483 -32.07 9.69 42.00
N GLN A 484 -33.11 9.24 41.30
CA GLN A 484 -34.43 9.85 41.35
C GLN A 484 -35.51 8.77 41.27
N ARG A 485 -36.51 8.88 42.14
CA ARG A 485 -37.73 8.06 42.07
C ARG A 485 -38.71 8.70 41.10
N LEU A 486 -39.19 7.93 40.13
CA LEU A 486 -40.10 8.40 39.09
C LEU A 486 -41.40 7.61 39.12
N GLY A 487 -42.51 8.35 39.08
CA GLY A 487 -43.86 7.78 39.01
C GLY A 487 -44.30 7.57 37.57
N PHE A 488 -44.83 6.39 37.30
CA PHE A 488 -45.36 5.97 36.01
C PHE A 488 -46.86 5.74 36.17
N LEU A 489 -47.65 6.43 35.33
CA LEU A 489 -49.08 6.17 35.20
C LEU A 489 -49.30 5.28 33.97
N LEU A 490 -49.71 4.05 34.23
CA LEU A 490 -49.98 3.01 33.25
C LEU A 490 -51.49 2.92 33.02
N GLN A 491 -51.93 3.07 31.77
CA GLN A 491 -53.33 2.93 31.39
C GLN A 491 -53.48 1.77 30.40
N ALA A 492 -54.09 0.66 30.83
CA ALA A 492 -54.46 -0.47 29.98
C ALA A 492 -55.89 -0.92 30.34
N HIS A 493 -56.64 -1.47 29.37
CA HIS A 493 -58.01 -2.00 29.57
C HIS A 493 -59.00 -1.08 30.31
N GLY A 494 -58.78 0.24 30.30
CA GLY A 494 -59.61 1.21 31.01
C GLY A 494 -59.28 1.38 32.49
N THR A 495 -58.32 0.64 33.04
CA THR A 495 -57.76 0.83 34.39
C THR A 495 -56.50 1.68 34.33
N ALA A 496 -56.29 2.52 35.36
CA ALA A 496 -55.13 3.39 35.48
C ALA A 496 -54.41 3.10 36.79
N ILE A 497 -53.14 2.71 36.72
CA ILE A 497 -52.36 2.30 37.89
C ILE A 497 -51.11 3.17 37.98
N HIS A 498 -50.80 3.60 39.20
CA HIS A 498 -49.61 4.38 39.51
C HIS A 498 -48.52 3.47 40.07
N VAL A 499 -47.34 3.48 39.45
CA VAL A 499 -46.20 2.68 39.90
C VAL A 499 -44.96 3.57 39.99
N ASP A 500 -44.25 3.49 41.11
CA ASP A 500 -43.01 4.24 41.31
C ASP A 500 -41.80 3.32 41.16
N HIS A 501 -40.80 3.76 40.40
CA HIS A 501 -39.52 3.07 40.27
C HIS A 501 -38.34 3.98 40.54
N ASP A 502 -37.28 3.42 41.14
CA ASP A 502 -36.02 4.12 41.41
C ASP A 502 -35.08 4.02 40.21
N ILE A 503 -34.71 5.18 39.64
CA ILE A 503 -33.85 5.28 38.46
C ILE A 503 -32.52 5.95 38.83
N ARG A 504 -31.41 5.31 38.44
CA ARG A 504 -30.06 5.83 38.65
C ARG A 504 -29.45 6.33 37.34
N GLY A 505 -28.63 7.36 37.42
CA GLY A 505 -27.85 7.90 36.31
C GLY A 505 -26.83 6.90 35.77
N ARG A 506 -26.45 7.06 34.49
CA ARG A 506 -25.52 6.19 33.75
C ARG A 506 -25.98 4.75 33.57
N LYS A 507 -27.29 4.51 33.64
CA LYS A 507 -27.88 3.17 33.52
C LYS A 507 -28.93 3.12 32.41
N TRP A 508 -29.12 1.91 31.92
CA TRP A 508 -30.11 1.56 30.90
C TRP A 508 -31.21 0.76 31.57
N TYR A 509 -32.46 1.05 31.26
CA TYR A 509 -33.60 0.41 31.88
C TYR A 509 -34.65 -0.04 30.86
N SER A 510 -35.21 -1.22 31.11
CA SER A 510 -36.41 -1.73 30.45
C SER A 510 -37.54 -1.77 31.48
N LEU A 511 -38.59 -0.98 31.26
CA LEU A 511 -39.84 -1.04 32.01
C LEU A 511 -40.77 -2.05 31.34
N ILE A 512 -41.05 -3.14 32.04
CA ILE A 512 -41.88 -4.23 31.53
C ILE A 512 -43.25 -4.11 32.18
N ILE A 513 -44.28 -3.99 31.36
CA ILE A 513 -45.67 -3.91 31.77
C ILE A 513 -46.29 -5.29 31.58
N HIS A 514 -46.90 -5.83 32.62
CA HIS A 514 -47.46 -7.17 32.61
C HIS A 514 -48.74 -7.22 33.45
N GLU A 515 -49.50 -8.32 33.32
CA GLU A 515 -50.66 -8.56 34.16
C GLU A 515 -50.22 -8.91 35.58
N ASP A 516 -51.00 -8.48 36.57
CA ASP A 516 -50.75 -8.77 37.98
C ASP A 516 -51.24 -10.18 38.32
N SER A 517 -50.31 -11.04 38.74
CA SER A 517 -50.56 -12.44 39.06
C SER A 517 -51.39 -12.66 40.32
N ASP A 518 -51.47 -11.67 41.22
CA ASP A 518 -52.13 -11.81 42.53
C ASP A 518 -53.58 -11.29 42.54
N SER A 519 -54.06 -10.75 41.41
CA SER A 519 -55.39 -10.14 41.29
C SER A 519 -56.30 -10.87 40.30
N ASN A 520 -57.56 -11.11 40.67
CA ASN A 520 -58.56 -11.64 39.74
C ASN A 520 -58.89 -10.59 38.67
N SER A 521 -58.33 -10.81 37.48
CA SER A 521 -58.66 -10.23 36.15
C SER A 521 -58.71 -8.69 36.04
N ASP A 522 -57.78 -8.13 35.25
CA ASP A 522 -57.70 -6.77 34.68
C ASP A 522 -56.78 -5.75 35.39
N SER A 523 -55.98 -6.16 36.37
CA SER A 523 -54.99 -5.28 37.00
C SER A 523 -53.58 -5.45 36.40
N VAL A 524 -52.89 -4.31 36.21
CA VAL A 524 -51.62 -4.20 35.50
C VAL A 524 -50.50 -3.87 36.50
N ALA A 525 -49.41 -4.62 36.41
CA ALA A 525 -48.20 -4.38 37.19
C ALA A 525 -47.04 -3.95 36.26
N SER A 526 -45.95 -3.47 36.87
CA SER A 526 -44.73 -3.22 36.12
C SER A 526 -43.47 -3.59 36.89
N THR A 527 -42.49 -4.07 36.14
CA THR A 527 -41.16 -4.44 36.64
C THR A 527 -40.12 -3.61 35.91
N LEU A 528 -39.27 -2.89 36.66
CA LEU A 528 -38.14 -2.16 36.10
C LEU A 528 -36.87 -3.01 36.18
N VAL A 529 -36.19 -3.18 35.06
CA VAL A 529 -34.98 -4.01 34.98
C VAL A 529 -33.83 -3.18 34.44
N GLU A 530 -32.68 -3.28 35.11
CA GLU A 530 -31.43 -2.70 34.61
C GLU A 530 -30.90 -3.55 33.44
N ASP A 531 -30.70 -2.90 32.30
CA ASP A 531 -30.06 -3.50 31.15
C ASP A 531 -28.54 -3.38 31.26
N ALA A 532 -27.83 -4.41 30.81
CA ALA A 532 -26.38 -4.40 30.90
C ALA A 532 -25.79 -3.34 29.97
N ASP A 533 -24.88 -2.54 30.53
CA ASP A 533 -24.00 -1.62 29.82
C ASP A 533 -22.86 -2.35 29.10
N VAL A 534 -22.85 -3.69 29.13
CA VAL A 534 -21.82 -4.52 28.51
C VAL A 534 -22.19 -4.79 27.06
N GLN A 535 -21.39 -4.28 26.12
CA GLN A 535 -21.47 -4.70 24.73
C GLN A 535 -20.97 -6.14 24.63
N PRO A 536 -21.68 -7.06 23.94
CA PRO A 536 -21.14 -8.38 23.66
C PRO A 536 -19.78 -8.20 22.96
N PRO A 537 -18.77 -9.03 23.27
CA PRO A 537 -17.52 -9.02 22.53
C PRO A 537 -17.83 -9.08 21.03
N ARG A 538 -17.27 -8.13 20.27
CA ARG A 538 -17.66 -7.89 18.87
C ARG A 538 -17.63 -9.18 18.05
N GLY A 539 -18.74 -9.44 17.36
CA GLY A 539 -18.98 -10.70 16.64
C GLY A 539 -19.80 -11.74 17.41
N MET A 540 -20.05 -11.57 18.71
CA MET A 540 -20.92 -12.46 19.49
C MET A 540 -22.31 -11.85 19.67
N ALA A 541 -23.33 -12.69 19.87
CA ALA A 541 -24.63 -12.24 20.36
C ALA A 541 -24.67 -12.40 21.88
N ALA A 542 -25.45 -11.59 22.59
CA ALA A 542 -25.75 -11.84 23.99
C ALA A 542 -27.25 -12.06 24.14
N VAL A 543 -27.64 -13.01 24.98
CA VAL A 543 -29.04 -13.31 25.27
C VAL A 543 -29.31 -13.12 26.76
N ARG A 544 -30.52 -12.67 27.06
CA ARG A 544 -31.09 -12.62 28.39
C ARG A 544 -32.49 -13.22 28.32
N PHE A 545 -32.87 -13.96 29.35
CA PHE A 545 -34.18 -14.59 29.44
C PHE A 545 -35.01 -13.96 30.54
N PHE A 546 -36.29 -13.77 30.24
CA PHE A 546 -37.35 -13.41 31.18
C PHE A 546 -38.30 -14.58 31.30
N ASN A 547 -38.63 -14.93 32.53
CA ASN A 547 -39.56 -16.01 32.81
C ASN A 547 -40.89 -15.44 33.31
N THR A 548 -41.95 -15.52 32.49
CA THR A 548 -43.29 -15.09 32.90
C THR A 548 -44.11 -16.22 33.52
N LEU A 549 -43.49 -17.39 33.78
CA LEU A 549 -44.14 -18.55 34.39
C LEU A 549 -44.14 -18.45 35.91
N ASP A 550 -45.03 -19.22 36.53
CA ASP A 550 -45.17 -19.42 37.98
C ASP A 550 -44.14 -20.41 38.57
N GLU A 551 -43.38 -21.08 37.71
CA GLU A 551 -42.28 -22.01 38.05
C GLU A 551 -40.92 -21.46 37.62
N ASP A 552 -39.85 -21.81 38.36
CA ASP A 552 -38.48 -21.50 37.96
C ASP A 552 -38.08 -22.27 36.70
N VAL A 553 -37.27 -21.63 35.83
CA VAL A 553 -36.80 -22.23 34.58
C VAL A 553 -35.28 -22.31 34.59
N ASN A 554 -34.74 -23.51 34.36
CA ASN A 554 -33.33 -23.72 34.06
C ASN A 554 -33.12 -23.86 32.56
N ILE A 555 -32.30 -23.00 31.98
CA ILE A 555 -32.06 -22.95 30.53
C ILE A 555 -30.67 -23.50 30.23
N SER A 556 -30.61 -24.58 29.47
CA SER A 556 -29.36 -25.15 28.96
C SER A 556 -29.01 -24.47 27.62
N LEU A 557 -27.84 -23.84 27.59
CA LEU A 557 -27.31 -23.15 26.40
C LEU A 557 -26.32 -24.04 25.61
N GLY A 558 -26.23 -25.32 25.95
CA GLY A 558 -25.42 -26.33 25.26
C GLY A 558 -23.95 -26.44 25.68
N GLN A 559 -23.51 -25.76 26.76
CA GLN A 559 -22.13 -25.83 27.29
C GLN A 559 -22.02 -26.36 28.74
N GLY A 560 -23.00 -27.12 29.23
CA GLY A 560 -22.98 -27.69 30.58
C GLY A 560 -23.34 -26.72 31.71
N ASP A 561 -23.31 -25.41 31.45
CA ASP A 561 -23.83 -24.40 32.37
C ASP A 561 -25.33 -24.14 32.12
N ALA A 562 -26.16 -24.51 33.08
CA ALA A 562 -27.56 -24.14 33.11
C ALA A 562 -27.73 -22.71 33.67
N LEU A 563 -28.52 -21.89 32.98
CA LEU A 563 -28.88 -20.55 33.42
C LEU A 563 -30.19 -20.61 34.19
N TRP A 564 -30.14 -20.32 35.48
CA TRP A 564 -31.33 -20.24 36.32
C TRP A 564 -32.07 -18.91 36.10
N VAL A 565 -33.38 -18.99 35.87
CA VAL A 565 -34.29 -17.86 35.67
C VAL A 565 -35.46 -17.98 36.65
N PRO A 566 -35.56 -17.08 37.65
CA PRO A 566 -36.61 -17.16 38.67
C PRO A 566 -38.01 -17.01 38.08
N ARG A 567 -39.02 -17.59 38.73
CA ARG A 567 -40.45 -17.38 38.42
C ARG A 567 -40.90 -15.92 38.56
N ASN A 568 -42.12 -15.61 38.09
CA ASN A 568 -42.82 -14.33 38.26
C ASN A 568 -42.02 -13.12 37.74
N PHE A 569 -41.74 -13.11 36.43
CA PHE A 569 -40.99 -12.06 35.73
C PHE A 569 -39.52 -11.95 36.16
N GLY A 570 -38.97 -13.01 36.74
CA GLY A 570 -37.55 -13.13 37.04
C GLY A 570 -36.67 -13.03 35.79
N VAL A 571 -35.46 -12.51 35.98
CA VAL A 571 -34.54 -12.15 34.89
C VAL A 571 -33.22 -12.85 35.05
N SER A 572 -32.69 -13.39 33.96
CA SER A 572 -31.34 -13.94 33.92
C SER A 572 -30.27 -12.86 33.80
N ALA A 573 -29.03 -13.18 34.15
CA ALA A 573 -27.89 -12.40 33.67
C ALA A 573 -27.75 -12.54 32.14
N TYR A 574 -27.14 -11.56 31.48
CA TYR A 574 -26.75 -11.71 30.09
C TYR A 574 -25.73 -12.84 29.93
N ARG A 575 -25.94 -13.67 28.91
CA ARG A 575 -25.02 -14.72 28.49
C ARG A 575 -24.57 -14.48 27.07
N ILE A 576 -23.27 -14.55 26.86
CA ILE A 576 -22.68 -14.45 25.54
C ILE A 576 -22.92 -15.79 24.84
N MET A 577 -23.49 -15.73 23.65
CA MET A 577 -23.77 -16.90 22.83
C MET A 577 -22.62 -17.13 21.86
N GLU A 578 -22.06 -18.33 21.88
CA GLU A 578 -21.15 -18.79 20.82
C GLU A 578 -21.86 -18.82 19.48
N LYS A 579 -21.15 -18.51 18.39
CA LYS A 579 -21.74 -18.47 17.04
C LYS A 579 -22.32 -19.83 16.64
N ARG A 580 -23.60 -19.86 16.28
CA ARG A 580 -24.29 -21.02 15.70
C ARG A 580 -25.20 -20.58 14.55
N LYS A 581 -25.38 -21.45 13.55
CA LYS A 581 -26.32 -21.20 12.43
C LYS A 581 -27.76 -21.08 12.92
N GLN A 582 -28.13 -21.85 13.94
CA GLN A 582 -29.41 -21.77 14.62
C GLN A 582 -29.21 -22.06 16.10
N TYR A 583 -29.97 -21.35 16.91
CA TYR A 583 -29.99 -21.53 18.35
C TYR A 583 -31.30 -22.22 18.75
N ILE A 584 -31.17 -23.37 19.38
CA ILE A 584 -32.25 -24.07 20.07
C ILE A 584 -31.77 -24.20 21.51
N VAL A 585 -32.57 -23.69 22.44
CA VAL A 585 -32.26 -23.78 23.87
C VAL A 585 -33.21 -24.76 24.54
N GLU A 586 -32.69 -25.56 25.44
CA GLU A 586 -33.50 -26.50 26.21
C GLU A 586 -33.86 -25.86 27.54
N CYS A 587 -35.15 -25.81 27.85
CA CYS A 587 -35.67 -25.20 29.06
C CYS A 587 -36.27 -26.30 29.93
N GLN A 588 -35.86 -26.36 31.19
CA GLN A 588 -36.32 -27.34 32.16
C GLN A 588 -37.04 -26.61 33.30
N THR A 589 -38.30 -26.99 33.53
CA THR A 589 -39.12 -26.58 34.67
C THR A 589 -39.28 -27.76 35.63
N GLN A 590 -39.91 -27.56 36.79
CA GLN A 590 -40.17 -28.65 37.74
C GLN A 590 -41.10 -29.72 37.14
N SER A 591 -42.01 -29.30 36.25
CA SER A 591 -43.03 -30.15 35.67
C SER A 591 -42.71 -30.69 34.27
N LYS A 592 -41.94 -29.95 33.45
CA LYS A 592 -41.70 -30.28 32.02
C LYS A 592 -40.36 -29.81 31.49
N THR A 593 -39.84 -30.52 30.49
CA THR A 593 -38.74 -30.07 29.63
C THR A 593 -39.29 -29.70 28.25
N PHE A 594 -38.86 -28.56 27.72
CA PHE A 594 -39.25 -28.11 26.38
C PHE A 594 -38.08 -27.43 25.66
N THR A 595 -38.12 -27.44 24.33
CA THR A 595 -37.10 -26.79 23.50
C THR A 595 -37.66 -25.55 22.85
N LEU A 596 -36.82 -24.53 22.73
CA LEU A 596 -37.22 -23.22 22.27
C LEU A 596 -36.29 -22.77 21.12
N PRO A 597 -36.82 -22.70 19.88
CA PRO A 597 -36.03 -22.25 18.73
C PRO A 597 -35.91 -20.72 18.75
N LEU A 598 -34.70 -20.22 19.01
CA LEU A 598 -34.38 -18.78 18.96
C LEU A 598 -34.09 -18.28 17.53
N GLY A 599 -33.88 -19.21 16.60
CA GLY A 599 -33.52 -18.93 15.21
C GLY A 599 -32.08 -18.46 15.08
N THR A 600 -31.82 -17.55 14.14
CA THR A 600 -30.53 -16.87 14.00
C THR A 600 -30.44 -15.69 14.96
N LEU A 601 -29.28 -15.53 15.59
CA LEU A 601 -28.93 -14.34 16.36
C LEU A 601 -27.93 -13.53 15.55
N THR A 602 -28.23 -12.25 15.33
CA THR A 602 -27.38 -11.30 14.60
C THR A 602 -26.19 -10.91 15.47
N PHE A 603 -25.02 -10.85 14.84
CA PHE A 603 -23.76 -10.55 15.54
C PHE A 603 -23.78 -9.14 16.16
N GLY A 604 -23.17 -9.00 17.33
CA GLY A 604 -23.10 -7.72 18.06
C GLY A 604 -24.44 -7.26 18.64
N THR A 605 -25.48 -8.09 18.57
CA THR A 605 -26.83 -7.76 19.04
C THR A 605 -27.08 -8.40 20.40
N MET A 606 -27.69 -7.62 21.29
CA MET A 606 -28.22 -8.10 22.56
C MET A 606 -29.68 -8.47 22.33
N TYR A 607 -30.09 -9.66 22.77
CA TYR A 607 -31.45 -10.16 22.67
C TYR A 607 -32.04 -10.34 24.05
N THR A 608 -33.30 -9.94 24.19
CA THR A 608 -34.13 -10.25 25.34
C THR A 608 -35.19 -11.24 24.87
N ILE A 609 -35.30 -12.37 25.56
CA ILE A 609 -36.21 -13.47 25.21
C ILE A 609 -37.20 -13.63 26.36
N PHE A 610 -38.48 -13.46 26.09
CA PHE A 610 -39.55 -13.69 27.05
C PHE A 610 -40.10 -15.10 26.87
N ILE A 611 -40.06 -15.91 27.92
CA ILE A 611 -40.66 -17.25 27.98
C ILE A 611 -42.07 -17.07 28.51
N MET A 612 -43.07 -17.41 27.69
CA MET A 612 -44.47 -17.11 27.97
C MET A 612 -45.37 -18.31 27.72
N LYS A 613 -46.52 -18.31 28.38
CA LYS A 613 -47.55 -19.34 28.25
C LYS A 613 -48.80 -18.71 27.65
N SER A 614 -49.19 -19.18 26.47
CA SER A 614 -50.44 -18.81 25.80
C SER A 614 -51.43 -19.97 25.88
N SER A 615 -52.71 -19.66 26.04
CA SER A 615 -53.83 -20.60 26.00
C SER A 615 -53.98 -21.29 24.63
N GLU A 616 -53.61 -20.63 23.53
CA GLU A 616 -53.72 -21.18 22.17
C GLU A 616 -52.44 -21.88 21.68
N LYS A 617 -51.27 -21.32 22.01
CA LYS A 617 -49.96 -21.79 21.48
C LYS A 617 -49.15 -22.61 22.47
N GLY A 618 -49.63 -22.77 23.70
CA GLY A 618 -48.85 -23.35 24.79
C GLY A 618 -47.66 -22.46 25.18
N LEU A 619 -46.56 -23.08 25.57
CA LEU A 619 -45.29 -22.38 25.85
C LEU A 619 -44.65 -21.89 24.56
N TRP A 620 -44.36 -20.59 24.51
CA TRP A 620 -43.70 -19.95 23.38
C TRP A 620 -42.73 -18.89 23.87
N ALA A 621 -41.90 -18.36 22.97
CA ALA A 621 -41.03 -17.24 23.31
C ALA A 621 -41.17 -16.08 22.36
N TRP A 622 -41.21 -14.89 22.95
CA TRP A 622 -41.10 -13.64 22.23
C TRP A 622 -39.65 -13.15 22.29
N LYS A 623 -39.02 -13.04 21.12
CA LYS A 623 -37.65 -12.53 20.97
C LYS A 623 -37.71 -11.07 20.58
N THR A 624 -37.04 -10.23 21.36
CA THR A 624 -36.88 -8.81 21.05
C THR A 624 -35.41 -8.40 21.14
N SER A 625 -35.00 -7.44 20.32
CA SER A 625 -33.67 -6.82 20.40
C SER A 625 -33.83 -5.37 20.84
N PRO A 626 -33.46 -5.00 22.08
CA PRO A 626 -33.64 -3.65 22.60
C PRO A 626 -32.84 -2.59 21.83
N ILE A 627 -31.81 -3.01 21.08
CA ILE A 627 -30.99 -2.14 20.24
C ILE A 627 -31.00 -2.70 18.83
N LEU A 628 -31.44 -1.85 17.90
CA LEU A 628 -31.26 -2.06 16.47
C LEU A 628 -29.75 -2.26 16.24
N SER A 629 -29.35 -3.47 15.83
CA SER A 629 -28.03 -3.74 15.25
C SER A 629 -27.66 -2.57 14.34
N SER A 630 -26.40 -2.10 14.38
CA SER A 630 -25.93 -0.97 13.57
C SER A 630 -26.58 -0.98 12.19
N THR A 631 -27.54 -0.07 11.93
CA THR A 631 -28.33 -0.10 10.68
C THR A 631 -27.50 0.26 9.44
N VAL A 632 -26.25 0.67 9.67
CA VAL A 632 -25.33 1.04 8.61
C VAL A 632 -24.75 -0.23 7.99
N SER A 633 -25.26 -0.58 6.81
CA SER A 633 -24.72 -1.66 5.98
C SER A 633 -23.25 -1.42 5.65
N ILE A 634 -22.45 -2.48 5.65
CA ILE A 634 -21.03 -2.51 5.25
C ILE A 634 -20.79 -1.95 3.84
N LEU A 635 -21.83 -1.95 2.98
CA LEU A 635 -21.76 -1.36 1.64
C LEU A 635 -21.45 0.13 1.63
N TRP A 636 -21.71 0.84 2.73
CA TRP A 636 -21.31 2.24 2.87
C TRP A 636 -19.78 2.45 2.80
N GLN A 637 -18.97 1.39 2.93
CA GLN A 637 -17.54 1.45 2.66
C GLN A 637 -17.17 1.37 1.16
N VAL A 638 -18.08 0.94 0.27
CA VAL A 638 -17.74 0.81 -1.16
C VAL A 638 -17.29 2.15 -1.78
N PRO A 639 -17.94 3.31 -1.53
CA PRO A 639 -17.50 4.57 -2.11
C PRO A 639 -16.07 4.98 -1.71
N GLN A 640 -15.68 4.81 -0.44
CA GLN A 640 -14.29 5.09 -0.01
C GLN A 640 -13.28 4.13 -0.64
N TYR A 641 -13.65 2.85 -0.83
CA TYR A 641 -12.81 1.87 -1.55
C TYR A 641 -12.65 2.23 -3.03
N VAL A 642 -13.72 2.60 -3.72
CA VAL A 642 -13.64 3.06 -5.13
C VAL A 642 -12.71 4.26 -5.27
N LEU A 643 -12.81 5.24 -4.36
CA LEU A 643 -11.97 6.43 -4.37
C LEU A 643 -10.50 6.13 -4.05
N ILE A 644 -10.21 5.31 -3.03
CA ILE A 644 -8.82 4.97 -2.68
C ILE A 644 -8.16 4.08 -3.73
N THR A 645 -8.90 3.20 -4.39
CA THR A 645 -8.37 2.38 -5.48
C THR A 645 -8.14 3.21 -6.73
N ALA A 646 -9.06 4.11 -7.09
CA ALA A 646 -8.82 5.09 -8.17
C ALA A 646 -7.60 5.97 -7.86
N ALA A 647 -7.44 6.38 -6.60
CA ALA A 647 -6.27 7.09 -6.13
C ALA A 647 -4.99 6.25 -6.29
N GLU A 648 -5.01 4.97 -5.96
CA GLU A 648 -3.89 4.03 -6.16
C GLU A 648 -3.48 3.92 -7.63
N VAL A 649 -4.44 3.79 -8.55
CA VAL A 649 -4.16 3.75 -10.00
C VAL A 649 -3.47 5.04 -10.46
N MET A 650 -3.99 6.20 -10.06
CA MET A 650 -3.43 7.49 -10.48
C MET A 650 -2.12 7.84 -9.78
N PHE A 651 -1.92 7.38 -8.55
CA PHE A 651 -0.73 7.64 -7.75
C PHE A 651 0.32 6.56 -7.91
N SER A 652 0.07 5.33 -7.45
CA SER A 652 1.06 4.26 -7.34
C SER A 652 1.51 3.74 -8.71
N VAL A 653 0.56 3.36 -9.58
CA VAL A 653 0.89 2.83 -10.93
C VAL A 653 1.63 3.89 -11.73
N THR A 654 1.13 5.13 -11.74
CA THR A 654 1.80 6.23 -12.44
C THR A 654 3.17 6.56 -11.84
N SER A 655 3.32 6.51 -10.50
CA SER A 655 4.61 6.75 -9.86
C SER A 655 5.65 5.72 -10.27
N PHE A 656 5.28 4.43 -10.31
CA PHE A 656 6.18 3.40 -10.80
C PHE A 656 6.62 3.70 -12.24
N GLU A 657 5.68 3.99 -13.14
CA GLU A 657 6.01 4.34 -14.53
C GLU A 657 6.93 5.56 -14.62
N PHE A 658 6.62 6.61 -13.87
CA PHE A 658 7.41 7.85 -13.81
C PHE A 658 8.83 7.59 -13.30
N LEU A 659 8.98 6.90 -12.16
CA LEU A 659 10.27 6.57 -11.57
C LEU A 659 11.09 5.68 -12.51
N TYR A 660 10.47 4.71 -13.19
CA TYR A 660 11.15 3.85 -14.16
C TYR A 660 11.59 4.58 -15.43
N ALA A 661 10.81 5.56 -15.91
CA ALA A 661 11.12 6.37 -17.09
C ALA A 661 12.23 7.40 -16.81
N GLU A 662 12.20 7.99 -15.63
CA GLU A 662 13.14 9.04 -15.25
C GLU A 662 14.46 8.47 -14.69
N ALA A 663 14.48 7.26 -14.13
CA ALA A 663 15.68 6.68 -13.53
C ALA A 663 16.78 6.33 -14.55
N PRO A 664 18.05 6.68 -14.27
CA PRO A 664 19.19 6.14 -15.00
C PRO A 664 19.19 4.60 -14.94
N ALA A 665 19.64 3.94 -16.01
CA ALA A 665 19.60 2.48 -16.12
C ALA A 665 20.34 1.76 -14.97
N SER A 666 21.42 2.36 -14.48
CA SER A 666 22.24 1.91 -13.34
C SER A 666 21.56 2.08 -11.97
N MET A 667 20.56 2.97 -11.85
CA MET A 667 20.01 3.44 -10.57
C MET A 667 18.58 2.96 -10.28
N LYS A 668 17.98 2.16 -11.16
CA LYS A 668 16.57 1.72 -11.04
C LYS A 668 16.30 0.95 -9.76
N SER A 669 17.22 0.09 -9.32
CA SER A 669 17.09 -0.67 -8.06
C SER A 669 17.15 0.24 -6.83
N VAL A 670 18.02 1.25 -6.83
CA VAL A 670 18.15 2.23 -5.74
C VAL A 670 16.87 3.04 -5.59
N LEU A 671 16.28 3.47 -6.72
CA LEU A 671 15.03 4.21 -6.70
C LEU A 671 13.84 3.35 -6.26
N GLN A 672 13.81 2.07 -6.65
CA GLN A 672 12.81 1.11 -6.18
C GLN A 672 12.91 0.88 -4.66
N ALA A 673 14.13 0.77 -4.12
CA ALA A 673 14.36 0.66 -2.68
C ALA A 673 13.90 1.93 -1.94
N ALA A 674 14.21 3.12 -2.47
CA ALA A 674 13.73 4.38 -1.92
C ALA A 674 12.20 4.51 -1.98
N TRP A 675 11.57 3.99 -3.03
CA TRP A 675 10.11 3.93 -3.12
C TRP A 675 9.50 3.06 -2.02
N LEU A 676 10.00 1.84 -1.81
CA LEU A 676 9.53 0.97 -0.72
C LEU A 676 9.71 1.62 0.66
N LEU A 677 10.77 2.41 0.84
CA LEU A 677 10.99 3.19 2.05
C LEU A 677 9.87 4.22 2.31
N THR A 678 9.28 4.80 1.26
CA THR A 678 8.13 5.71 1.43
C THR A 678 6.92 4.98 2.02
N VAL A 679 6.72 3.71 1.68
CA VAL A 679 5.66 2.86 2.25
C VAL A 679 5.94 2.55 3.71
N ALA A 680 7.21 2.28 4.05
CA ALA A 680 7.64 2.05 5.43
C ALA A 680 7.39 3.28 6.30
N PHE A 681 7.80 4.47 5.85
CA PHE A 681 7.53 5.73 6.56
C PHE A 681 6.04 6.05 6.65
N GLY A 682 5.23 5.71 5.64
CA GLY A 682 3.78 5.86 5.72
C GLY A 682 3.17 5.06 6.86
N ASN A 683 3.61 3.80 7.05
CA ASN A 683 3.18 2.99 8.19
C ASN A 683 3.69 3.54 9.53
N LEU A 684 4.91 4.10 9.56
CA LEU A 684 5.45 4.73 10.76
C LEU A 684 4.63 5.96 11.20
N ILE A 685 4.15 6.77 10.25
CA ILE A 685 3.26 7.90 10.54
C ILE A 685 1.99 7.42 11.23
N VAL A 686 1.35 6.36 10.71
CA VAL A 686 0.13 5.81 11.32
C VAL A 686 0.39 5.25 12.72
N LEU A 687 1.52 4.56 12.91
CA LEU A 687 1.93 4.05 14.21
C LEU A 687 2.06 5.19 15.23
N VAL A 688 2.77 6.27 14.89
CA VAL A 688 2.94 7.41 15.80
C VAL A 688 1.59 8.06 16.12
N VAL A 689 0.73 8.27 15.11
CA VAL A 689 -0.60 8.86 15.34
C VAL A 689 -1.48 7.98 16.22
N ALA A 690 -1.45 6.65 16.02
CA ALA A 690 -2.25 5.71 16.81
C ALA A 690 -1.85 5.64 18.29
N GLU A 691 -0.56 5.82 18.61
CA GLU A 691 -0.05 5.84 19.99
C GLU A 691 -0.34 7.16 20.72
N LEU A 692 -0.46 8.28 19.99
CA LEU A 692 -0.72 9.59 20.60
C LEU A 692 -2.15 9.74 21.15
N ASP A 693 -3.11 8.97 20.66
CA ASP A 693 -4.51 8.91 21.14
C ASP A 693 -5.21 10.28 21.31
N LEU A 694 -4.88 11.24 20.46
CA LEU A 694 -5.34 12.62 20.63
C LEU A 694 -6.77 12.84 20.14
N LEU A 695 -7.26 12.00 19.23
CA LEU A 695 -8.48 12.25 18.47
C LEU A 695 -9.41 11.03 18.43
N VAL A 696 -10.71 11.30 18.33
CA VAL A 696 -11.71 10.28 17.99
C VAL A 696 -11.55 9.86 16.53
N GLN A 697 -11.90 8.61 16.21
CA GLN A 697 -11.61 7.97 14.93
C GLN A 697 -12.08 8.77 13.69
N TRP A 698 -13.28 9.38 13.71
CA TRP A 698 -13.74 10.20 12.57
C TRP A 698 -12.89 11.46 12.38
N ALA A 699 -12.40 12.05 13.48
CA ALA A 699 -11.53 13.22 13.45
C ALA A 699 -10.10 12.84 13.01
N GLU A 700 -9.62 11.64 13.35
CA GLU A 700 -8.39 11.08 12.79
C GLU A 700 -8.48 11.00 11.25
N PHE A 701 -9.59 10.49 10.71
CA PHE A 701 -9.77 10.40 9.25
C PHE A 701 -9.73 11.78 8.57
N LEU A 702 -10.38 12.80 9.15
CA LEU A 702 -10.31 14.16 8.63
C LEU A 702 -8.91 14.77 8.77
N LEU A 703 -8.20 14.51 9.87
CA LEU A 703 -6.82 14.94 10.06
C LEU A 703 -5.93 14.41 8.92
N PHE A 704 -6.01 13.11 8.63
CA PHE A 704 -5.25 12.50 7.53
C PHE A 704 -5.63 13.08 6.16
N ALA A 705 -6.92 13.33 5.90
CA ALA A 705 -7.37 13.97 4.67
C ALA A 705 -6.76 15.39 4.52
N CYS A 706 -6.83 16.22 5.56
CA CYS A 706 -6.27 17.57 5.55
C CYS A 706 -4.75 17.58 5.41
N LEU A 707 -4.03 16.70 6.12
CA LEU A 707 -2.59 16.55 6.01
C LEU A 707 -2.19 16.14 4.59
N LEU A 708 -2.91 15.20 3.96
CA LEU A 708 -2.64 14.80 2.59
C LEU A 708 -2.91 15.94 1.59
N LEU A 709 -3.94 16.76 1.79
CA LEU A 709 -4.17 17.94 0.95
C LEU A 709 -3.02 18.97 1.09
N GLY A 710 -2.52 19.20 2.30
CA GLY A 710 -1.34 20.05 2.52
C GLY A 710 -0.10 19.49 1.82
N VAL A 711 0.15 18.19 1.94
CA VAL A 711 1.22 17.47 1.23
C VAL A 711 1.03 17.55 -0.29
N CYS A 712 -0.19 17.48 -0.78
CA CYS A 712 -0.52 17.60 -2.19
C CYS A 712 -0.13 18.97 -2.77
N ILE A 713 -0.34 20.04 -2.00
CA ILE A 713 0.12 21.40 -2.38
C ILE A 713 1.64 21.45 -2.45
N VAL A 714 2.33 20.96 -1.43
CA VAL A 714 3.81 20.91 -1.40
C VAL A 714 4.35 20.10 -2.57
N PHE A 715 3.80 18.91 -2.82
CA PHE A 715 4.18 18.05 -3.95
C PHE A 715 3.92 18.71 -5.30
N SER A 716 2.82 19.46 -5.44
CA SER A 716 2.52 20.22 -6.67
C SER A 716 3.56 21.31 -6.94
N ILE A 717 3.97 22.04 -5.89
CA ILE A 717 5.05 23.04 -5.98
C ILE A 717 6.38 22.37 -6.35
N MET A 718 6.74 21.28 -5.69
CA MET A 718 7.95 20.51 -6.00
C MET A 718 7.95 19.98 -7.43
N GLY A 719 6.81 19.47 -7.88
CA GLY A 719 6.60 18.96 -9.23
C GLY A 719 6.70 20.05 -10.31
N TYR A 720 6.32 21.29 -10.01
CA TYR A 720 6.47 22.43 -10.92
C TYR A 720 7.95 22.76 -11.19
N TYR A 721 8.81 22.66 -10.16
CA TYR A 721 10.25 22.91 -10.28
C TYR A 721 11.06 21.67 -10.68
N TYR A 722 10.43 20.51 -10.87
CA TYR A 722 11.12 19.28 -11.22
C TYR A 722 11.69 19.33 -12.64
N VAL A 723 12.98 19.00 -12.78
CA VAL A 723 13.68 18.94 -14.07
C VAL A 723 13.84 17.48 -14.49
N PRO A 724 13.24 17.05 -15.63
CA PRO A 724 13.34 15.68 -16.11
C PRO A 724 14.77 15.23 -16.42
N TRP A 725 15.03 13.93 -16.25
CA TRP A 725 16.32 13.31 -16.52
C TRP A 725 16.77 13.47 -17.96
N THR A 726 15.85 13.34 -18.93
CA THR A 726 16.13 13.53 -20.36
C THR A 726 16.70 14.92 -20.66
N LYS A 727 16.09 15.96 -20.06
CA LYS A 727 16.55 17.34 -20.16
C LYS A 727 17.90 17.53 -19.46
N ALA A 728 18.11 16.90 -18.30
CA ALA A 728 19.40 16.91 -17.61
C ALA A 728 20.52 16.24 -18.45
N GLN A 729 20.23 15.14 -19.13
CA GLN A 729 21.17 14.50 -20.06
C GLN A 729 21.50 15.40 -21.25
N GLN A 730 20.51 16.09 -21.82
CA GLN A 730 20.72 17.01 -22.93
C GLN A 730 21.66 18.15 -22.52
N MET A 731 21.42 18.78 -21.36
CA MET A 731 22.30 19.82 -20.81
C MET A 731 23.75 19.34 -20.67
N VAL A 732 23.96 18.12 -20.16
CA VAL A 732 25.32 17.55 -20.01
C VAL A 732 25.97 17.26 -21.37
N ARG A 733 25.21 16.75 -22.35
CA ARG A 733 25.73 16.54 -23.70
C ARG A 733 26.13 17.87 -24.36
N GLU A 734 25.36 18.93 -24.12
CA GLU A 734 25.66 20.27 -24.61
C GLU A 734 26.91 20.85 -23.94
N GLU A 735 27.04 20.75 -22.61
CA GLU A 735 28.25 21.16 -21.87
C GLU A 735 29.50 20.41 -22.37
N GLN A 736 29.40 19.09 -22.57
CA GLN A 736 30.50 18.30 -23.11
C GLN A 736 30.86 18.67 -24.55
N LYS A 737 29.88 19.05 -25.37
CA LYS A 737 30.12 19.55 -26.74
C LYS A 737 30.85 20.89 -26.68
N GLN A 738 30.40 21.82 -25.83
CA GLN A 738 31.04 23.12 -25.63
C GLN A 738 32.47 22.97 -25.10
N GLN A 739 32.71 22.07 -24.13
CA GLN A 739 34.05 21.83 -23.62
C GLN A 739 34.99 21.26 -24.69
N ARG A 740 34.51 20.31 -25.49
CA ARG A 740 35.28 19.78 -26.63
C ARG A 740 35.56 20.85 -27.69
N GLN A 741 34.64 21.79 -27.90
CA GLN A 741 34.86 22.93 -28.79
C GLN A 741 35.94 23.87 -28.23
N LYS A 742 35.89 24.20 -26.93
CA LYS A 742 36.91 25.02 -26.25
C LYS A 742 38.30 24.37 -26.31
N GLU A 743 38.39 23.07 -26.05
CA GLU A 743 39.67 22.34 -26.12
C GLU A 743 40.23 22.31 -27.55
N LYS A 744 39.36 22.13 -28.55
CA LYS A 744 39.76 22.23 -29.97
C LYS A 744 40.25 23.63 -30.31
N GLN A 745 39.57 24.67 -29.82
CA GLN A 745 39.97 26.06 -30.04
C GLN A 745 41.31 26.36 -29.38
N GLN A 746 41.51 26.00 -28.12
CA GLN A 746 42.79 26.14 -27.43
C GLN A 746 43.93 25.34 -28.07
N ARG A 747 43.62 24.17 -28.66
CA ARG A 747 44.61 23.42 -29.45
C ARG A 747 44.98 24.15 -30.74
N ARG A 748 44.02 24.77 -31.43
CA ARG A 748 44.28 25.58 -32.62
C ARG A 748 45.12 26.82 -32.28
N GLU A 749 44.75 27.55 -31.24
CA GLU A 749 45.49 28.72 -30.76
C GLU A 749 46.93 28.35 -30.37
N ARG A 750 47.14 27.24 -29.65
CA ARG A 750 48.50 26.74 -29.34
C ARG A 750 49.29 26.37 -30.59
N TRP A 751 48.65 25.72 -31.56
CA TRP A 751 49.30 25.35 -32.82
C TRP A 751 49.66 26.59 -33.67
N GLU A 752 48.80 27.61 -33.68
CA GLU A 752 49.07 28.90 -34.33
C GLU A 752 50.22 29.64 -33.65
N GLN A 753 50.26 29.68 -32.31
CA GLN A 753 51.39 30.24 -31.56
C GLN A 753 52.69 29.51 -31.84
N GLN A 754 52.68 28.17 -31.87
CA GLN A 754 53.86 27.38 -32.22
C GLN A 754 54.34 27.67 -33.65
N ARG A 755 53.42 27.74 -34.62
CA ARG A 755 53.77 28.13 -35.99
C ARG A 755 54.36 29.54 -36.08
N GLN A 756 53.80 30.51 -35.35
CA GLN A 756 54.35 31.87 -35.33
C GLN A 756 55.76 31.91 -34.72
N GLN A 757 55.99 31.19 -33.62
CA GLN A 757 57.33 31.06 -33.02
C GLN A 757 58.31 30.36 -33.95
N GLU A 758 57.86 29.37 -34.72
CA GLU A 758 58.69 28.67 -35.69
C GLU A 758 59.03 29.56 -36.89
N GLN A 759 58.07 30.34 -37.41
CA GLN A 759 58.32 31.35 -38.44
C GLN A 759 59.28 32.45 -37.96
N GLN A 760 59.14 32.93 -36.73
CA GLN A 760 60.06 33.90 -36.15
C GLN A 760 61.48 33.34 -36.02
N ARG A 761 61.63 32.08 -35.58
CA ARG A 761 62.92 31.40 -35.52
C ARG A 761 63.54 31.23 -36.91
N GLN A 762 62.75 30.89 -37.92
CA GLN A 762 63.24 30.82 -39.31
C GLN A 762 63.69 32.19 -39.84
N GLN A 763 62.95 33.26 -39.54
CA GLN A 763 63.34 34.63 -39.92
C GLN A 763 64.59 35.12 -39.18
N GLU A 764 64.76 34.75 -37.90
CA GLU A 764 65.99 35.03 -37.16
C GLU A 764 67.18 34.25 -37.72
N GLN A 765 67.00 32.97 -38.06
CA GLN A 765 68.05 32.17 -38.71
C GLN A 765 68.43 32.73 -40.08
N GLN A 766 67.46 33.16 -40.90
CA GLN A 766 67.73 33.82 -42.17
C GLN A 766 68.52 35.12 -41.98
N ARG A 767 68.13 35.97 -41.02
CA ARG A 767 68.88 37.20 -40.70
C ARG A 767 70.28 36.93 -40.20
N GLN A 768 70.49 35.89 -39.38
CA GLN A 768 71.83 35.47 -38.96
C GLN A 768 72.67 34.98 -40.14
N GLN A 769 72.08 34.19 -41.04
CA GLN A 769 72.77 33.75 -42.26
C GLN A 769 73.11 34.92 -43.20
N GLU A 770 72.22 35.91 -43.34
CA GLU A 770 72.48 37.13 -44.10
C GLU A 770 73.62 37.96 -43.46
N GLN A 771 73.64 38.10 -42.13
CA GLN A 771 74.73 38.76 -41.41
C GLN A 771 76.06 38.03 -41.58
N GLU A 772 76.09 36.71 -41.40
CA GLU A 772 77.29 35.90 -41.65
C GLU A 772 77.76 36.00 -43.10
N TRP A 773 76.83 36.07 -44.06
CA TRP A 773 77.14 36.25 -45.47
C TRP A 773 77.72 37.64 -45.74
N GLN A 774 77.17 38.70 -45.14
CA GLN A 774 77.72 40.06 -45.23
C GLN A 774 79.11 40.18 -44.60
N GLU A 775 79.33 39.62 -43.41
CA GLU A 775 80.66 39.58 -42.79
C GLU A 775 81.68 38.83 -43.65
N LYS A 776 81.27 37.72 -44.29
CA LYS A 776 82.12 37.01 -45.25
C LYS A 776 82.44 37.85 -46.49
N GLN A 777 81.48 38.62 -47.00
CA GLN A 777 81.71 39.54 -48.12
C GLN A 777 82.68 40.66 -47.72
N GLU A 778 82.50 41.29 -46.57
CA GLU A 778 83.44 42.31 -46.06
C GLU A 778 84.85 41.72 -45.83
N GLN A 779 84.95 40.48 -45.32
CA GLN A 779 86.25 39.79 -45.20
C GLN A 779 86.88 39.47 -46.56
N LEU A 780 86.07 39.15 -47.58
CA LEU A 780 86.55 38.93 -48.95
C LEU A 780 87.00 40.23 -49.60
N GLU A 781 86.26 41.33 -49.41
CA GLU A 781 86.64 42.67 -49.86
C GLU A 781 87.92 43.14 -49.15
N GLN A 782 88.03 42.97 -47.83
CA GLN A 782 89.27 43.26 -47.10
C GLN A 782 90.44 42.41 -47.61
N LYS A 783 90.22 41.13 -47.93
CA LYS A 783 91.25 40.28 -48.54
C LYS A 783 91.62 40.74 -49.95
N GLN A 784 90.66 41.22 -50.74
CA GLN A 784 90.93 41.80 -52.06
C GLN A 784 91.69 43.13 -51.94
N GLU A 785 91.31 44.02 -51.03
CA GLU A 785 92.05 45.26 -50.73
C GLU A 785 93.44 44.99 -50.15
N GLN A 786 93.62 43.86 -49.45
CA GLN A 786 94.92 43.40 -48.96
C GLN A 786 95.76 42.81 -50.11
N GLN A 787 95.15 42.04 -51.01
CA GLN A 787 95.79 41.55 -52.23
C GLN A 787 96.14 42.68 -53.22
N GLU A 788 95.35 43.74 -53.31
CA GLU A 788 95.66 44.93 -54.10
C GLU A 788 96.75 45.80 -53.44
N ARG A 789 96.90 45.74 -52.10
CA ARG A 789 98.03 46.36 -51.37
C ARG A 789 99.33 45.57 -51.48
N ASP A 790 99.23 44.25 -51.51
CA ASP A 790 100.35 43.31 -51.57
C ASP A 790 100.70 42.91 -53.03
N GLY A 791 100.06 43.55 -54.02
CA GLY A 791 100.11 43.20 -55.44
C GLY A 791 100.59 44.31 -56.39
N GLU A 792 101.59 45.10 -56.01
CA GLU A 792 102.58 45.55 -57.01
C GLU A 792 103.68 44.48 -57.04
N TRP A 793 103.96 43.91 -58.22
CA TRP A 793 104.87 42.78 -58.52
C TRP A 793 104.24 41.38 -58.53
N GLU A 794 103.56 41.03 -59.63
CA GLU A 794 104.14 40.35 -60.80
C GLU A 794 102.98 39.78 -61.62
N GLY A 795 102.91 40.20 -62.88
CA GLY A 795 101.98 39.64 -63.85
C GLY A 795 102.55 38.36 -64.45
N GLU A 796 101.67 37.39 -64.70
CA GLU A 796 101.77 36.52 -65.86
C GLU A 796 100.36 35.97 -66.19
N GLU A 797 99.95 36.21 -67.43
CA GLU A 797 98.70 35.72 -68.04
C GLU A 797 98.82 34.24 -68.49
N PRO A 798 97.68 33.56 -68.72
CA PRO A 798 97.56 32.11 -68.55
C PRO A 798 97.57 31.32 -69.87
N THR A 799 97.76 30.00 -69.79
CA THR A 799 97.37 29.07 -70.87
C THR A 799 96.89 27.70 -70.33
N PRO A 800 96.09 26.95 -71.11
CA PRO A 800 94.88 26.31 -70.60
C PRO A 800 95.00 24.79 -70.46
N ALA A 801 94.19 24.21 -69.58
CA ALA A 801 93.89 22.78 -69.61
C ALA A 801 92.39 22.56 -69.44
N GLN A 802 91.79 22.05 -70.51
CA GLN A 802 90.47 21.42 -70.54
C GLN A 802 90.54 20.13 -69.72
N ASP A 803 89.52 19.85 -68.92
CA ASP A 803 88.85 18.55 -69.04
C ASP A 803 87.44 18.59 -68.45
N GLY A 804 86.60 17.73 -69.03
CA GLY A 804 85.15 17.74 -68.88
C GLY A 804 84.63 17.00 -67.66
N GLY A 805 83.41 17.35 -67.27
CA GLY A 805 82.70 16.73 -66.15
C GLY A 805 81.31 17.30 -65.98
N GLU A 806 80.38 16.86 -66.85
CA GLU A 806 78.93 16.93 -66.67
C GLU A 806 78.56 16.46 -65.24
N GLY A 807 77.71 17.12 -64.45
CA GLY A 807 76.32 17.41 -64.72
C GLY A 807 75.45 16.68 -63.68
N ASN A 808 75.01 17.37 -62.62
CA ASN A 808 73.65 17.30 -62.04
C ASN A 808 73.60 18.03 -60.69
N LEU A 809 72.95 19.19 -60.70
CA LEU A 809 72.46 19.92 -59.54
C LEU A 809 70.94 19.83 -59.57
N ASP A 810 70.37 18.88 -58.85
CA ASP A 810 68.95 18.92 -58.52
C ASP A 810 68.77 19.69 -57.22
N MET A 811 68.11 20.85 -57.37
CA MET A 811 67.62 21.72 -56.33
C MET A 811 66.62 20.98 -55.43
N GLU A 812 67.03 20.69 -54.20
CA GLU A 812 66.09 20.54 -53.09
C GLU A 812 65.61 21.94 -52.66
N LYS A 813 64.38 22.28 -53.04
CA LYS A 813 63.69 23.46 -52.53
C LYS A 813 63.32 23.25 -51.06
N GLN A 814 63.88 24.07 -50.17
CA GLN A 814 63.29 24.44 -48.89
C GLN A 814 62.30 25.59 -49.06
#